data_AF-A0A2T5JVW0-F1
#
_entry.id   AF-A0A2T5JVW0-F1
#
_cell.length_a   1.000
_cell.length_b   1.000
_cell.length_c   1.000
_cell.angle_alpha   90.00
_cell.angle_beta   90.00
_cell.angle_gamma   90.00
#
_symmetry.space_group_name_H-M   'P 1'
#
loop_
_entity.id
_entity.type
_entity.pdbx_description
1 polymer ?
#
loop_
_entity_poly.entity_id
_entity_poly.type
_entity_poly.pdbx_seq_one_letter_code
_entity_poly.pdbx_strand_id
1 'polypeptide(L)'
;MTTQEQLGARCDRVAQGARDALAWVTDEANAETVGPDRKPLVQALRRGARRAQRLARSARTRMSISVFGPSQAGKSFLVSVLARPRDGRLAADFGGPGGQLDYISEINPAGDGESTGLVTRFTMSKAPTPEGYPIQLVLLSEADIARTIINSFYKDGDQSELPPEPAALGAHVAAFEGRAGPAEVPGLSYEEMFEIAEYVENTFGRSAYAAALKGFYEEAAAIAPRLPIAERGAFLSILWGGYQPLTDLYVQLARALAEIDHAEIVHAPLSALVPRDRSIIDVKTLHGLFAGEEDRLALRTPGGKVAHLSRAVVCALAAELVFPMLEEPSPLFAQTDLLDFPGARNRFEQPLSRTLQTPAETVTQMLLRGKVAYLFDRYVANQEITSMLLCVPDSNMETLDLPPLVENWVALTHGATPRQRAQTGCILFFVMTKFDKHLGESASGGSPSERFERRMKASLLEAFGKLKSSWVHEWTPGVPFRNCFWLRNPNYFVEGLLDYDARNAELRIRPEKAERVAELKEGCLATPAVQAHFKEPERAWDAALTLNDGGVGYLIEELTRVCTAESKVAQIGAQIEKLAEDLAGQLRPHHVSDDIGQRIEEKRAAAAEIIDGLEIALQRHRFGAVLAALMVDQDQVQDRISRVPSSIRISSAVSSAASVAAQPRAAAGPLRPPPRPGRPNGAPSRPEPAPEAQASPLGNIRTMTPEAFQAESSVEVWVEGLKRFRDDLDTIGHFGLTQTSVTNLNAELTHALRRCGVVERIKDQLRAMNFGHTVDKQAEPASIVCAERINGFVTTLGFSDRPEETRPRIDLGEGHARAVFTIRPRGEDADGLPPLPRAAAEDLWTDWVFALDAMVVENAQDGGSGAVNVAQNMRLGGILAAMTGEGGHP
;
A
#
# COMPACT_ATOMS: atom_id res chain seq x y z
N MET A 1 26.45 -14.87 -7.95
CA MET A 1 25.28 -13.99 -7.74
C MET A 1 25.73 -12.87 -6.80
N THR A 2 25.47 -11.61 -7.12
CA THR A 2 25.78 -10.49 -6.21
C THR A 2 24.85 -10.52 -4.99
N THR A 3 25.21 -9.86 -3.89
CA THR A 3 24.35 -9.78 -2.67
C THR A 3 22.98 -9.19 -2.99
N GLN A 4 22.93 -8.18 -3.87
CA GLN A 4 21.68 -7.59 -4.38
C GLN A 4 20.81 -8.60 -5.13
N GLU A 5 21.41 -9.45 -5.96
CA GLU A 5 20.65 -10.46 -6.70
C GLU A 5 20.14 -11.59 -5.78
N GLN A 6 20.90 -11.97 -4.75
CA GLN A 6 20.43 -12.90 -3.72
C GLN A 6 19.24 -12.34 -2.94
N LEU A 7 19.30 -11.07 -2.57
CA LEU A 7 18.21 -10.36 -1.91
C LEU A 7 16.99 -10.22 -2.82
N GLY A 8 17.18 -9.84 -4.08
CA GLY A 8 16.10 -9.81 -5.09
C GLY A 8 15.43 -11.17 -5.24
N ALA A 9 16.22 -12.26 -5.30
CA ALA A 9 15.70 -13.62 -5.33
C ALA A 9 14.95 -14.02 -4.04
N ARG A 10 15.38 -13.53 -2.86
CA ARG A 10 14.63 -13.72 -1.60
C ARG A 10 13.28 -13.01 -1.65
N CYS A 11 13.24 -11.76 -2.11
CA CYS A 11 12.00 -11.02 -2.30
C CYS A 11 11.06 -11.73 -3.28
N ASP A 12 11.57 -12.26 -4.40
CA ASP A 12 10.79 -13.03 -5.35
C ASP A 12 10.22 -14.32 -4.74
N ARG A 13 10.99 -15.03 -3.89
CA ARG A 13 10.51 -16.22 -3.18
C ARG A 13 9.36 -15.88 -2.23
N VAL A 14 9.47 -14.80 -1.46
CA VAL A 14 8.38 -14.35 -0.56
C VAL A 14 7.17 -13.92 -1.37
N ALA A 15 7.36 -13.20 -2.49
CA ALA A 15 6.27 -12.83 -3.39
C ALA A 15 5.55 -14.06 -3.95
N GLN A 16 6.31 -15.07 -4.39
CA GLN A 16 5.76 -16.32 -4.89
C GLN A 16 5.05 -17.11 -3.78
N GLY A 17 5.66 -17.24 -2.59
CA GLY A 17 5.02 -17.87 -1.44
C GLY A 17 3.70 -17.20 -1.06
N ALA A 18 3.61 -15.88 -1.15
CA ALA A 18 2.36 -15.15 -0.91
C ALA A 18 1.29 -15.45 -1.99
N ARG A 19 1.69 -15.65 -3.25
CA ARG A 19 0.76 -16.09 -4.32
C ARG A 19 0.34 -17.55 -4.16
N ASP A 20 1.25 -18.42 -3.76
CA ASP A 20 0.96 -19.83 -3.52
C ASP A 20 0.02 -19.99 -2.32
N ALA A 21 0.25 -19.20 -1.25
CA ALA A 21 -0.67 -19.06 -0.12
C ALA A 21 -2.03 -18.50 -0.57
N LEU A 22 -2.05 -17.49 -1.44
CA LEU A 22 -3.29 -16.94 -1.97
C LEU A 22 -4.09 -18.02 -2.71
N ALA A 23 -3.42 -18.77 -3.61
CA ALA A 23 -4.03 -19.88 -4.33
C ALA A 23 -4.57 -20.96 -3.37
N TRP A 24 -3.83 -21.26 -2.29
CA TRP A 24 -4.26 -22.18 -1.24
C TRP A 24 -5.50 -21.68 -0.47
N VAL A 25 -5.53 -20.41 -0.06
CA VAL A 25 -6.66 -19.79 0.66
C VAL A 25 -7.90 -19.66 -0.23
N THR A 26 -7.72 -19.46 -1.53
CA THR A 26 -8.82 -19.39 -2.49
C THR A 26 -9.32 -20.76 -2.94
N ASP A 27 -8.60 -21.84 -2.68
CA ASP A 27 -9.05 -23.21 -2.95
C ASP A 27 -10.26 -23.54 -2.06
N GLU A 28 -11.34 -24.04 -2.67
CA GLU A 28 -12.57 -24.34 -1.96
C GLU A 28 -12.40 -25.49 -0.96
N ALA A 29 -11.43 -26.38 -1.20
CA ALA A 29 -11.07 -27.45 -0.26
C ALA A 29 -10.57 -26.92 1.10
N ASN A 30 -10.09 -25.67 1.15
CA ASN A 30 -9.55 -25.04 2.36
C ASN A 30 -10.51 -24.00 2.94
N ALA A 31 -11.68 -23.79 2.34
CA ALA A 31 -12.62 -22.75 2.76
C ALA A 31 -13.08 -22.92 4.21
N GLU A 32 -13.32 -24.16 4.66
CA GLU A 32 -13.69 -24.46 6.05
C GLU A 32 -12.51 -24.30 7.01
N THR A 33 -11.31 -24.70 6.59
CA THR A 33 -10.06 -24.59 7.38
C THR A 33 -9.70 -23.13 7.68
N VAL A 34 -9.88 -22.24 6.70
CA VAL A 34 -9.63 -20.80 6.87
C VAL A 34 -10.83 -20.10 7.50
N GLY A 35 -12.05 -20.48 7.13
CA GLY A 35 -13.28 -19.95 7.68
C GLY A 35 -13.41 -18.41 7.53
N PRO A 36 -13.75 -17.67 8.59
CA PRO A 36 -14.05 -16.24 8.52
C PRO A 36 -12.84 -15.36 8.15
N ASP A 37 -11.61 -15.87 8.31
CA ASP A 37 -10.40 -15.13 8.00
C ASP A 37 -10.07 -15.10 6.49
N ARG A 38 -10.81 -15.83 5.65
CA ARG A 38 -10.51 -16.00 4.22
C ARG A 38 -10.40 -14.66 3.48
N LYS A 39 -11.37 -13.76 3.65
CA LYS A 39 -11.38 -12.47 2.93
C LYS A 39 -10.27 -11.52 3.41
N PRO A 40 -10.09 -11.26 4.73
CA PRO A 40 -8.94 -10.50 5.22
C PRO A 40 -7.58 -11.07 4.79
N LEU A 41 -7.43 -12.41 4.83
CA LEU A 41 -6.19 -13.09 4.47
C LEU A 41 -5.88 -12.97 2.97
N VAL A 42 -6.88 -13.12 2.09
CA VAL A 42 -6.73 -12.85 0.65
C VAL A 42 -6.20 -11.44 0.39
N GLN A 43 -6.74 -10.43 1.07
CA GLN A 43 -6.28 -9.05 0.92
C GLN A 43 -4.86 -8.85 1.45
N ALA A 44 -4.52 -9.45 2.61
CA ALA A 44 -3.19 -9.39 3.19
C ALA A 44 -2.13 -10.05 2.27
N LEU A 45 -2.42 -11.23 1.74
CA LEU A 45 -1.54 -11.97 0.84
C LEU A 45 -1.31 -11.23 -0.48
N ARG A 46 -2.35 -10.63 -1.07
CA ARG A 46 -2.21 -9.80 -2.28
C ARG A 46 -1.33 -8.57 -2.03
N ARG A 47 -1.58 -7.82 -0.95
CA ARG A 47 -0.72 -6.69 -0.54
C ARG A 47 0.72 -7.14 -0.29
N GLY A 48 0.89 -8.28 0.37
CA GLY A 48 2.20 -8.86 0.66
C GLY A 48 2.98 -9.25 -0.59
N ALA A 49 2.35 -9.96 -1.53
CA ALA A 49 2.95 -10.32 -2.81
C ALA A 49 3.43 -9.09 -3.59
N ARG A 50 2.58 -8.06 -3.70
CA ARG A 50 2.93 -6.79 -4.35
C ARG A 50 4.12 -6.11 -3.68
N ARG A 51 4.08 -5.96 -2.36
CA ARG A 51 5.15 -5.33 -1.59
C ARG A 51 6.48 -6.07 -1.78
N ALA A 52 6.46 -7.40 -1.74
CA ALA A 52 7.63 -8.23 -1.99
C ALA A 52 8.18 -8.05 -3.41
N GLN A 53 7.33 -7.94 -4.45
CA GLN A 53 7.80 -7.64 -5.81
C GLN A 53 8.45 -6.27 -5.94
N ARG A 54 7.90 -5.24 -5.29
CA ARG A 54 8.51 -3.90 -5.29
C ARG A 54 9.87 -3.92 -4.60
N LEU A 55 9.99 -4.63 -3.48
CA LEU A 55 11.27 -4.85 -2.81
C LEU A 55 12.25 -5.62 -3.70
N ALA A 56 11.80 -6.61 -4.47
CA ALA A 56 12.64 -7.34 -5.42
C ALA A 56 13.19 -6.44 -6.54
N ARG A 57 12.33 -5.57 -7.10
CA ARG A 57 12.75 -4.55 -8.08
C ARG A 57 13.75 -3.60 -7.44
N SER A 58 13.44 -3.03 -6.28
CA SER A 58 14.33 -2.11 -5.58
C SER A 58 15.68 -2.77 -5.26
N ALA A 59 15.71 -4.05 -4.86
CA ALA A 59 16.96 -4.76 -4.58
C ALA A 59 17.89 -4.86 -5.79
N ARG A 60 17.33 -4.96 -7.00
CA ARG A 60 18.06 -5.08 -8.28
C ARG A 60 18.36 -3.75 -8.96
N THR A 61 17.64 -2.68 -8.62
CA THR A 61 17.96 -1.35 -9.14
C THR A 61 19.22 -0.83 -8.46
N ARG A 62 19.98 0.01 -9.17
CA ARG A 62 21.10 0.72 -8.55
C ARG A 62 20.60 1.67 -7.47
N MET A 63 21.50 2.09 -6.57
CA MET A 63 21.18 3.20 -5.69
C MET A 63 20.87 4.43 -6.54
N SER A 64 20.01 5.30 -6.03
CA SER A 64 19.74 6.56 -6.70
C SER A 64 19.62 7.72 -5.71
N ILE A 65 20.20 8.84 -6.10
CA ILE A 65 20.04 10.11 -5.40
C ILE A 65 19.04 10.94 -6.20
N SER A 66 17.94 11.34 -5.58
CA SER A 66 16.98 12.24 -6.21
C SER A 66 17.32 13.69 -5.94
N VAL A 67 17.26 14.52 -6.97
CA VAL A 67 17.28 15.98 -6.85
C VAL A 67 15.84 16.47 -6.98
N PHE A 68 15.28 16.99 -5.90
CA PHE A 68 13.86 17.31 -5.81
C PHE A 68 13.61 18.60 -5.03
N GLY A 69 12.45 19.23 -5.19
CA GLY A 69 12.06 20.43 -4.46
C GLY A 69 11.76 21.65 -5.33
N PRO A 70 11.32 22.76 -4.72
CA PRO A 70 10.76 23.90 -5.44
C PRO A 70 11.83 24.81 -6.08
N SER A 71 13.11 24.66 -5.74
CA SER A 71 14.17 25.50 -6.32
C SER A 71 14.61 24.98 -7.70
N GLN A 72 13.91 25.34 -8.78
CA GLN A 72 14.25 24.87 -10.13
C GLN A 72 15.68 25.24 -10.56
N ALA A 73 16.10 26.49 -10.33
CA ALA A 73 17.47 26.93 -10.62
C ALA A 73 18.50 26.18 -9.78
N GLY A 74 18.19 25.92 -8.50
CA GLY A 74 19.05 25.16 -7.61
C GLY A 74 19.20 23.69 -8.03
N LYS A 75 18.10 23.03 -8.43
CA LYS A 75 18.12 21.66 -8.96
C LYS A 75 18.97 21.56 -10.22
N SER A 76 18.70 22.43 -11.19
CA SER A 76 19.41 22.45 -12.48
C SER A 76 20.91 22.66 -12.29
N PHE A 77 21.30 23.61 -11.44
CA PHE A 77 22.69 23.82 -11.05
C PHE A 77 23.29 22.57 -10.42
N LEU A 78 22.63 22.00 -9.41
CA LEU A 78 23.16 20.87 -8.67
C LEU A 78 23.33 19.63 -9.55
N VAL A 79 22.37 19.33 -10.43
CA VAL A 79 22.49 18.27 -11.44
C VAL A 79 23.67 18.55 -12.37
N SER A 80 23.81 19.78 -12.85
CA SER A 80 24.89 20.15 -13.77
C SER A 80 26.29 20.09 -13.15
N VAL A 81 26.43 20.15 -11.83
CA VAL A 81 27.71 20.02 -11.13
C VAL A 81 27.95 18.58 -10.69
N LEU A 82 26.95 17.91 -10.10
CA LEU A 82 27.07 16.53 -9.64
C LEU A 82 27.33 15.56 -10.79
N ALA A 83 26.63 15.71 -11.91
CA ALA A 83 26.76 14.82 -13.06
C ALA A 83 27.90 15.21 -14.01
N ARG A 84 28.62 16.31 -13.77
CA ARG A 84 29.66 16.80 -14.68
C ARG A 84 31.06 16.35 -14.20
N PRO A 85 31.88 15.76 -15.08
CA PRO A 85 33.29 15.49 -14.78
C PRO A 85 34.06 16.79 -14.53
N ARG A 86 35.05 16.74 -13.64
CA ARG A 86 35.81 17.91 -13.18
C ARG A 86 36.31 18.85 -14.29
N ASP A 87 36.80 18.28 -15.40
CA ASP A 87 37.35 19.02 -16.54
C ASP A 87 36.57 18.79 -17.86
N GLY A 88 35.36 18.22 -17.77
CA GLY A 88 34.58 17.74 -18.91
C GLY A 88 33.26 18.49 -19.12
N ARG A 89 32.45 17.96 -20.04
CA ARG A 89 31.03 18.33 -20.21
C ARG A 89 30.16 17.16 -19.80
N LEU A 90 28.92 17.42 -19.40
CA LEU A 90 27.93 16.37 -19.20
C LEU A 90 27.44 15.89 -20.57
N ALA A 91 28.08 14.84 -21.08
CA ALA A 91 27.79 14.23 -22.37
C ALA A 91 27.21 12.81 -22.20
N ALA A 92 26.26 12.47 -23.06
CA ALA A 92 25.72 11.13 -23.18
C ALA A 92 26.68 10.21 -23.96
N ASP A 93 26.53 8.91 -23.77
CA ASP A 93 27.11 7.86 -24.60
C ASP A 93 26.01 6.92 -25.10
N PHE A 94 25.10 7.46 -25.91
CA PHE A 94 24.11 6.66 -26.61
C PHE A 94 24.86 5.90 -27.73
N GLY A 95 24.81 4.56 -27.74
CA GLY A 95 25.56 3.77 -28.72
C GLY A 95 25.24 4.14 -30.17
N GLY A 96 26.24 4.08 -31.05
CA GLY A 96 26.09 4.33 -32.50
C GLY A 96 26.51 5.73 -32.98
N PRO A 97 26.45 5.99 -34.30
CA PRO A 97 26.90 7.26 -34.87
C PRO A 97 26.09 8.46 -34.35
N GLY A 98 26.78 9.48 -33.82
CA GLY A 98 26.16 10.72 -33.33
C GLY A 98 25.45 10.60 -31.97
N GLY A 99 25.69 9.53 -31.20
CA GLY A 99 25.08 9.35 -29.89
C GLY A 99 25.86 9.95 -28.71
N GLN A 100 27.02 10.56 -28.97
CA GLN A 100 27.68 11.46 -28.01
C GLN A 100 27.05 12.85 -28.10
N LEU A 101 26.17 13.16 -27.14
CA LEU A 101 25.36 14.38 -27.13
C LEU A 101 25.56 15.16 -25.83
N ASP A 102 25.80 16.46 -25.91
CA ASP A 102 25.91 17.32 -24.74
C ASP A 102 24.52 17.59 -24.13
N TYR A 103 24.36 17.28 -22.84
CA TYR A 103 23.07 17.39 -22.17
C TYR A 103 22.53 18.83 -22.17
N ILE A 104 23.38 19.83 -21.94
CA ILE A 104 22.94 21.21 -21.71
C ILE A 104 22.61 21.91 -23.04
N SER A 105 23.44 21.69 -24.06
CA SER A 105 23.33 22.38 -25.35
C SER A 105 22.43 21.66 -26.35
N GLU A 106 22.41 20.32 -26.35
CA GLU A 106 21.72 19.53 -27.39
C GLU A 106 20.44 18.83 -26.91
N ILE A 107 20.34 18.46 -25.62
CA ILE A 107 19.22 17.67 -25.10
C ILE A 107 18.25 18.52 -24.27
N ASN A 108 18.67 18.96 -23.08
CA ASN A 108 17.86 19.71 -22.11
C ASN A 108 17.18 20.90 -22.80
N PRO A 109 15.86 21.16 -22.73
CA PRO A 109 15.21 22.18 -23.55
C PRO A 109 15.65 23.62 -23.24
N ALA A 110 15.49 24.56 -24.18
CA ALA A 110 15.87 25.96 -24.00
C ALA A 110 14.69 26.79 -23.49
N GLY A 111 14.86 27.49 -22.35
CA GLY A 111 13.88 28.43 -21.82
C GLY A 111 14.03 28.69 -20.32
N ASP A 112 13.52 29.84 -19.87
CA ASP A 112 13.55 30.29 -18.46
C ASP A 112 12.54 29.55 -17.54
N GLY A 113 11.81 28.55 -18.06
CA GLY A 113 10.77 27.80 -17.35
C GLY A 113 11.03 26.28 -17.28
N GLU A 114 10.28 25.59 -16.42
CA GLU A 114 10.30 24.12 -16.25
C GLU A 114 9.90 23.41 -17.54
N SER A 115 10.88 23.15 -18.41
CA SER A 115 10.62 22.68 -19.77
C SER A 115 10.63 21.15 -19.90
N THR A 116 10.95 20.42 -18.82
CA THR A 116 11.06 18.95 -18.81
C THR A 116 9.85 18.31 -18.11
N GLY A 117 9.23 17.31 -18.75
CA GLY A 117 8.02 16.62 -18.26
C GLY A 117 8.22 15.17 -17.78
N LEU A 118 9.47 14.72 -17.62
CA LEU A 118 9.85 13.36 -17.24
C LEU A 118 11.08 13.36 -16.32
N VAL A 119 11.36 12.24 -15.66
CA VAL A 119 12.57 12.06 -14.84
C VAL A 119 13.76 11.72 -15.73
N THR A 120 14.91 12.37 -15.53
CA THR A 120 16.16 11.98 -16.22
C THR A 120 17.04 11.20 -15.27
N ARG A 121 17.37 9.96 -15.61
CA ARG A 121 18.29 9.09 -14.86
C ARG A 121 19.69 9.18 -15.45
N PHE A 122 20.59 9.89 -14.80
CA PHE A 122 22.01 9.89 -15.13
C PHE A 122 22.68 8.66 -14.53
N THR A 123 23.27 7.82 -15.37
CA THR A 123 23.86 6.55 -14.95
C THR A 123 25.17 6.26 -15.67
N MET A 124 26.08 5.56 -15.00
CA MET A 124 27.27 4.96 -15.64
C MET A 124 26.96 3.61 -16.30
N SER A 125 25.73 3.11 -16.17
CA SER A 125 25.31 1.85 -16.80
C SER A 125 25.08 2.04 -18.30
N LYS A 126 25.82 1.31 -19.13
CA LYS A 126 25.70 1.30 -20.60
C LYS A 126 25.08 -0.02 -21.04
N ALA A 127 23.79 -0.19 -20.74
CA ALA A 127 23.06 -1.39 -21.12
C ALA A 127 23.03 -1.56 -22.65
N PRO A 128 23.14 -2.78 -23.19
CA PRO A 128 23.02 -3.01 -24.63
C PRO A 128 21.65 -2.56 -25.15
N THR A 129 21.64 -1.75 -26.20
CA THR A 129 20.43 -1.28 -26.86
C THR A 129 20.32 -1.84 -28.28
N PRO A 130 19.11 -1.99 -28.84
CA PRO A 130 18.94 -2.46 -30.21
C PRO A 130 19.57 -1.49 -31.22
N GLU A 131 20.16 -2.03 -32.29
CA GLU A 131 20.73 -1.24 -33.38
C GLU A 131 19.70 -0.24 -33.95
N GLY A 132 20.08 1.04 -34.04
CA GLY A 132 19.23 2.14 -34.49
C GLY A 132 18.29 2.73 -33.42
N TYR A 133 18.22 2.14 -32.23
CA TYR A 133 17.34 2.58 -31.13
C TYR A 133 18.14 2.74 -29.82
N PRO A 134 19.06 3.72 -29.72
CA PRO A 134 19.96 3.79 -28.58
C PRO A 134 19.37 4.49 -27.35
N ILE A 135 18.20 5.14 -27.46
CA ILE A 135 17.55 5.84 -26.35
C ILE A 135 16.63 4.86 -25.62
N GLN A 136 16.90 4.59 -24.34
CA GLN A 136 16.01 3.79 -23.50
C GLN A 136 15.04 4.69 -22.73
N LEU A 137 13.75 4.40 -22.83
CA LEU A 137 12.67 5.08 -22.11
C LEU A 137 11.93 4.11 -21.20
N VAL A 138 11.58 4.56 -20.01
CA VAL A 138 10.61 3.89 -19.13
C VAL A 138 9.29 4.63 -19.28
N LEU A 139 8.21 3.92 -19.56
CA LEU A 139 6.88 4.47 -19.80
C LEU A 139 6.00 4.36 -18.54
N LEU A 140 4.89 5.09 -18.57
CA LEU A 140 3.76 4.95 -17.63
C LEU A 140 2.89 3.75 -18.05
N SER A 141 2.40 2.96 -17.09
CA SER A 141 1.36 1.95 -17.33
C SER A 141 -0.06 2.57 -17.44
N GLU A 142 -1.08 1.79 -17.79
CA GLU A 142 -2.48 2.31 -17.73
C GLU A 142 -2.86 2.73 -16.32
N ALA A 143 -2.39 2.01 -15.28
CA ALA A 143 -2.62 2.37 -13.89
C ALA A 143 -1.93 3.70 -13.50
N ASP A 144 -0.73 3.95 -14.03
CA ASP A 144 -0.04 5.23 -13.87
C ASP A 144 -0.78 6.38 -14.55
N ILE A 145 -1.33 6.15 -15.76
CA ILE A 145 -2.13 7.12 -16.50
C ILE A 145 -3.41 7.44 -15.70
N ALA A 146 -4.10 6.42 -15.20
CA ALA A 146 -5.29 6.61 -14.36
C ALA A 146 -4.97 7.44 -13.10
N ARG A 147 -3.89 7.11 -12.37
CA ARG A 147 -3.45 7.87 -11.18
C ARG A 147 -3.07 9.32 -11.51
N THR A 148 -2.46 9.55 -12.68
CA THR A 148 -2.15 10.89 -13.18
C THR A 148 -3.41 11.72 -13.45
N ILE A 149 -4.42 11.12 -14.07
CA ILE A 149 -5.70 11.77 -14.36
C ILE A 149 -6.49 12.03 -13.07
N ILE A 150 -6.55 11.05 -12.18
CA ILE A 150 -7.15 11.16 -10.84
C ILE A 150 -6.49 12.29 -10.05
N ASN A 151 -5.16 12.35 -10.05
CA ASN A 151 -4.44 13.42 -9.38
C ASN A 151 -4.84 14.80 -9.93
N SER A 152 -4.91 14.92 -11.26
CA SER A 152 -5.35 16.16 -11.92
C SER A 152 -6.79 16.52 -11.56
N PHE A 153 -7.70 15.55 -11.54
CA PHE A 153 -9.10 15.75 -11.13
C PHE A 153 -9.20 16.34 -9.72
N TYR A 154 -8.56 15.73 -8.72
CA TYR A 154 -8.66 16.18 -7.33
C TYR A 154 -7.92 17.48 -7.03
N LYS A 155 -6.82 17.76 -7.74
CA LYS A 155 -5.91 18.86 -7.40
C LYS A 155 -6.01 20.08 -8.31
N ASP A 156 -6.58 19.93 -9.51
CA ASP A 156 -6.84 21.05 -10.41
C ASP A 156 -8.33 21.48 -10.39
N GLY A 157 -9.21 20.67 -9.81
CA GLY A 157 -10.60 21.03 -9.52
C GLY A 157 -10.74 21.83 -8.23
N ASP A 158 -11.87 22.53 -8.09
CA ASP A 158 -12.24 23.29 -6.88
C ASP A 158 -12.99 22.44 -5.83
N GLN A 159 -13.02 21.12 -6.01
CA GLN A 159 -13.72 20.14 -5.17
C GLN A 159 -15.25 20.34 -5.11
N SER A 160 -15.83 21.01 -6.11
CA SER A 160 -17.30 21.22 -6.21
C SER A 160 -18.05 20.03 -6.79
N GLU A 161 -17.36 19.01 -7.30
CA GLU A 161 -17.98 17.82 -7.88
C GLU A 161 -18.83 17.04 -6.87
N LEU A 162 -20.05 16.71 -7.31
CA LEU A 162 -20.99 15.93 -6.50
C LEU A 162 -20.49 14.47 -6.38
N PRO A 163 -20.32 13.94 -5.16
CA PRO A 163 -19.98 12.55 -4.96
C PRO A 163 -21.04 11.60 -5.56
N PRO A 164 -20.63 10.48 -6.17
CA PRO A 164 -21.59 9.52 -6.71
C PRO A 164 -22.40 8.84 -5.60
N GLU A 165 -23.72 8.74 -5.78
CA GLU A 165 -24.59 8.04 -4.83
C GLU A 165 -24.41 6.51 -4.91
N PRO A 166 -24.61 5.77 -3.81
CA PRO A 166 -24.47 4.30 -3.80
C PRO A 166 -25.32 3.58 -4.87
N ALA A 167 -26.54 4.07 -5.14
CA ALA A 167 -27.40 3.52 -6.18
C ALA A 167 -26.83 3.74 -7.59
N ALA A 168 -26.24 4.92 -7.84
CA ALA A 168 -25.58 5.24 -9.10
C ALA A 168 -24.31 4.40 -9.30
N LEU A 169 -23.54 4.15 -8.22
CA LEU A 169 -22.40 3.23 -8.26
C LEU A 169 -22.82 1.80 -8.62
N GLY A 170 -23.86 1.28 -7.97
CA GLY A 170 -24.40 -0.05 -8.27
C GLY A 170 -24.91 -0.16 -9.72
N ALA A 171 -25.60 0.87 -10.21
CA ALA A 171 -26.08 0.92 -11.59
C ALA A 171 -24.92 1.00 -12.61
N HIS A 172 -23.87 1.77 -12.30
CA HIS A 172 -22.66 1.85 -13.12
C HIS A 172 -21.96 0.49 -13.21
N VAL A 173 -21.71 -0.17 -12.07
CA VAL A 173 -21.14 -1.52 -12.03
C VAL A 173 -21.96 -2.52 -12.86
N ALA A 174 -23.28 -2.58 -12.64
CA ALA A 174 -24.18 -3.48 -13.35
C ALA A 174 -24.19 -3.23 -14.88
N ALA A 175 -24.02 -1.98 -15.32
CA ALA A 175 -24.00 -1.64 -16.74
C ALA A 175 -22.78 -2.18 -17.50
N PHE A 176 -21.66 -2.41 -16.79
CA PHE A 176 -20.41 -2.91 -17.35
C PHE A 176 -20.15 -4.39 -17.07
N GLU A 177 -20.80 -4.99 -16.06
CA GLU A 177 -20.64 -6.41 -15.72
C GLU A 177 -20.91 -7.33 -16.91
N GLY A 178 -21.99 -7.08 -17.67
CA GLY A 178 -22.31 -7.83 -18.89
C GLY A 178 -21.41 -7.54 -20.10
N ARG A 179 -20.56 -6.51 -20.02
CA ARG A 179 -19.58 -6.14 -21.06
C ARG A 179 -18.19 -6.70 -20.76
N ALA A 180 -17.96 -7.18 -19.55
CA ALA A 180 -16.72 -7.83 -19.16
C ALA A 180 -16.59 -9.17 -19.87
N GLY A 181 -15.46 -9.38 -20.54
CA GLY A 181 -15.14 -10.64 -21.19
C GLY A 181 -14.87 -11.78 -20.18
N PRO A 182 -14.77 -13.02 -20.67
CA PRO A 182 -14.36 -14.16 -19.84
C PRO A 182 -12.86 -14.16 -19.52
N ALA A 183 -12.04 -13.44 -20.30
CA ALA A 183 -10.60 -13.36 -20.14
C ALA A 183 -10.17 -11.91 -19.84
N GLU A 184 -9.02 -11.78 -19.18
CA GLU A 184 -8.38 -10.47 -18.95
C GLU A 184 -7.87 -9.88 -20.27
N VAL A 185 -8.02 -8.57 -20.40
CA VAL A 185 -7.49 -7.75 -21.48
C VAL A 185 -6.24 -7.06 -20.95
N PRO A 186 -5.06 -7.24 -21.58
CA PRO A 186 -3.82 -6.61 -21.15
C PRO A 186 -3.93 -5.12 -20.86
N GLY A 187 -3.10 -4.65 -19.92
CA GLY A 187 -2.88 -3.23 -19.63
C GLY A 187 -3.30 -2.77 -18.23
N LEU A 188 -4.30 -3.40 -17.61
CA LEU A 188 -4.68 -3.15 -16.21
C LEU A 188 -5.04 -4.46 -15.51
N SER A 189 -4.35 -4.79 -14.41
CA SER A 189 -4.62 -5.99 -13.63
C SER A 189 -5.56 -5.76 -12.43
N TYR A 190 -6.02 -6.86 -11.83
CA TYR A 190 -6.78 -6.84 -10.57
C TYR A 190 -6.01 -6.11 -9.46
N GLU A 191 -4.72 -6.41 -9.33
CA GLU A 191 -3.82 -5.79 -8.35
C GLU A 191 -3.63 -4.30 -8.59
N GLU A 192 -3.42 -3.88 -9.84
CA GLU A 192 -3.21 -2.48 -10.20
C GLU A 192 -4.45 -1.63 -9.92
N MET A 193 -5.67 -2.19 -10.06
CA MET A 193 -6.89 -1.49 -9.67
C MET A 193 -6.94 -1.21 -8.15
N PHE A 194 -6.44 -2.13 -7.32
CA PHE A 194 -6.28 -1.84 -5.89
C PHE A 194 -5.20 -0.82 -5.60
N GLU A 195 -4.13 -0.75 -6.40
CA GLU A 195 -3.15 0.32 -6.25
C GLU A 195 -3.73 1.70 -6.57
N ILE A 196 -4.63 1.77 -7.55
CA ILE A 196 -5.41 2.99 -7.83
C ILE A 196 -6.27 3.33 -6.61
N ALA A 197 -6.96 2.35 -6.03
CA ALA A 197 -7.78 2.54 -4.83
C ALA A 197 -6.95 3.06 -3.64
N GLU A 198 -5.83 2.39 -3.32
CA GLU A 198 -4.90 2.77 -2.26
C GLU A 198 -4.34 4.19 -2.50
N TYR A 199 -4.04 4.55 -3.75
CA TYR A 199 -3.61 5.91 -4.09
C TYR A 199 -4.69 6.95 -3.78
N VAL A 200 -5.95 6.68 -4.17
CA VAL A 200 -7.08 7.57 -3.88
C VAL A 200 -7.33 7.70 -2.39
N GLU A 201 -7.35 6.58 -1.66
CA GLU A 201 -7.60 6.57 -0.22
C GLU A 201 -6.49 7.30 0.56
N ASN A 202 -5.23 7.04 0.25
CA ASN A 202 -4.10 7.66 0.96
C ASN A 202 -3.94 9.15 0.64
N THR A 203 -4.18 9.55 -0.62
CA THR A 203 -3.92 10.93 -1.07
C THR A 203 -5.16 11.82 -0.93
N PHE A 204 -6.35 11.27 -1.17
CA PHE A 204 -7.60 12.02 -1.29
C PHE A 204 -8.71 11.52 -0.37
N GLY A 205 -8.48 10.53 0.51
CA GLY A 205 -9.52 9.89 1.31
C GLY A 205 -10.32 10.82 2.26
N ARG A 206 -9.85 12.06 2.49
CA ARG A 206 -10.59 13.10 3.22
C ARG A 206 -11.64 13.83 2.36
N SER A 207 -11.55 13.72 1.03
CA SER A 207 -12.53 14.28 0.10
C SER A 207 -13.82 13.48 0.14
N ALA A 208 -14.97 14.16 0.11
CA ALA A 208 -16.28 13.53 0.03
C ALA A 208 -16.42 12.63 -1.20
N TYR A 209 -15.83 13.02 -2.33
CA TYR A 209 -15.86 12.24 -3.56
C TYR A 209 -15.09 10.92 -3.41
N ALA A 210 -13.89 10.97 -2.83
CA ALA A 210 -13.07 9.77 -2.58
C ALA A 210 -13.74 8.82 -1.57
N ALA A 211 -14.34 9.37 -0.51
CA ALA A 211 -15.06 8.58 0.49
C ALA A 211 -16.25 7.81 -0.11
N ALA A 212 -16.98 8.40 -1.06
CA ALA A 212 -18.09 7.76 -1.73
C ALA A 212 -17.67 6.54 -2.60
N LEU A 213 -16.44 6.55 -3.12
CA LEU A 213 -15.91 5.47 -3.96
C LEU A 213 -15.44 4.22 -3.19
N LYS A 214 -15.40 4.24 -1.85
CA LYS A 214 -14.84 3.14 -1.05
C LYS A 214 -15.47 1.76 -1.34
N GLY A 215 -16.77 1.73 -1.64
CA GLY A 215 -17.50 0.51 -1.98
C GLY A 215 -17.32 0.04 -3.43
N PHE A 216 -16.73 0.86 -4.30
CA PHE A 216 -16.60 0.57 -5.74
C PHE A 216 -15.39 -0.31 -6.08
N TYR A 217 -14.30 -0.23 -5.30
CA TYR A 217 -13.01 -0.79 -5.72
C TYR A 217 -12.95 -2.31 -5.82
N GLU A 218 -13.70 -3.05 -4.99
CA GLU A 218 -13.72 -4.52 -5.04
C GLU A 218 -14.34 -5.02 -6.36
N GLU A 219 -15.48 -4.46 -6.74
CA GLU A 219 -16.16 -4.69 -8.02
C GLU A 219 -15.28 -4.23 -9.18
N ALA A 220 -14.68 -3.04 -9.07
CA ALA A 220 -13.82 -2.48 -10.09
C ALA A 220 -12.61 -3.36 -10.40
N ALA A 221 -11.97 -3.92 -9.38
CA ALA A 221 -10.84 -4.84 -9.57
C ALA A 221 -11.24 -6.13 -10.30
N ALA A 222 -12.47 -6.62 -10.09
CA ALA A 222 -12.98 -7.82 -10.77
C ALA A 222 -13.47 -7.55 -12.22
N ILE A 223 -13.88 -6.32 -12.54
CA ILE A 223 -14.49 -5.95 -13.82
C ILE A 223 -13.48 -5.29 -14.77
N ALA A 224 -12.75 -4.26 -14.32
CA ALA A 224 -11.92 -3.43 -15.19
C ALA A 224 -10.88 -4.21 -16.01
N PRO A 225 -10.16 -5.21 -15.45
CA PRO A 225 -9.20 -6.00 -16.21
C PRO A 225 -9.81 -6.78 -17.37
N ARG A 226 -11.11 -7.07 -17.34
CA ARG A 226 -11.82 -7.86 -18.35
C ARG A 226 -12.55 -7.00 -19.40
N LEU A 227 -12.44 -5.68 -19.31
CA LEU A 227 -13.04 -4.75 -20.26
C LEU A 227 -12.06 -4.39 -21.38
N PRO A 228 -12.51 -4.31 -22.65
CA PRO A 228 -11.74 -3.69 -23.73
C PRO A 228 -11.39 -2.24 -23.40
N ILE A 229 -10.27 -1.72 -23.91
CA ILE A 229 -9.72 -0.39 -23.56
C ILE A 229 -10.76 0.75 -23.54
N ALA A 230 -11.63 0.82 -24.55
CA ALA A 230 -12.66 1.88 -24.62
C ALA A 230 -13.71 1.76 -23.51
N GLU A 231 -14.21 0.54 -23.27
CA GLU A 231 -15.17 0.25 -22.18
C GLU A 231 -14.49 0.41 -20.81
N ARG A 232 -13.22 0.03 -20.69
CA ARG A 232 -12.41 0.22 -19.49
C ARG A 232 -12.27 1.71 -19.15
N GLY A 233 -11.99 2.56 -20.15
CA GLY A 233 -11.96 4.01 -19.95
C GLY A 233 -13.31 4.60 -19.53
N ALA A 234 -14.42 4.11 -20.10
CA ALA A 234 -15.76 4.52 -19.70
C ALA A 234 -16.15 4.01 -18.29
N PHE A 235 -15.68 2.82 -17.91
CA PHE A 235 -15.90 2.27 -16.57
C PHE A 235 -15.12 3.06 -15.50
N LEU A 236 -13.84 3.37 -15.79
CA LEU A 236 -12.98 4.14 -14.88
C LEU A 236 -13.32 5.63 -14.83
N SER A 237 -14.18 6.14 -15.72
CA SER A 237 -14.51 7.57 -15.79
C SER A 237 -15.05 8.14 -14.48
N ILE A 238 -15.67 7.30 -13.66
CA ILE A 238 -16.18 7.67 -12.35
C ILE A 238 -15.09 8.10 -11.36
N LEU A 239 -13.83 7.69 -11.59
CA LEU A 239 -12.70 8.10 -10.75
C LEU A 239 -12.27 9.55 -11.01
N TRP A 240 -12.77 10.16 -12.09
CA TRP A 240 -12.50 11.55 -12.46
C TRP A 240 -13.78 12.28 -12.90
N GLY A 241 -14.90 12.06 -12.18
CA GLY A 241 -16.10 12.87 -12.35
C GLY A 241 -16.93 12.58 -13.60
N GLY A 242 -16.58 11.56 -14.40
CA GLY A 242 -17.24 11.28 -15.68
C GLY A 242 -16.89 12.27 -16.80
N TYR A 243 -15.83 13.08 -16.65
CA TYR A 243 -15.45 14.06 -17.66
C TYR A 243 -14.87 13.37 -18.91
N GLN A 244 -15.61 13.45 -20.02
CA GLN A 244 -15.24 12.81 -21.30
C GLN A 244 -13.82 13.17 -21.81
N PRO A 245 -13.35 14.44 -21.76
CA PRO A 245 -12.01 14.77 -22.23
C PRO A 245 -10.88 14.03 -21.49
N LEU A 246 -11.07 13.72 -20.20
CA LEU A 246 -10.11 12.95 -19.41
C LEU A 246 -10.19 11.45 -19.75
N THR A 247 -11.39 10.93 -20.00
CA THR A 247 -11.58 9.55 -20.48
C THR A 247 -10.96 9.35 -21.87
N ASP A 248 -11.13 10.32 -22.79
CA ASP A 248 -10.54 10.27 -24.12
C ASP A 248 -9.01 10.25 -24.05
N LEU A 249 -8.43 11.05 -23.15
CA LEU A 249 -6.99 11.03 -22.89
C LEU A 249 -6.52 9.64 -22.39
N TYR A 250 -7.21 9.06 -21.40
CA TYR A 250 -6.89 7.71 -20.92
C TYR A 250 -6.92 6.69 -22.07
N VAL A 251 -8.00 6.68 -22.86
CA VAL A 251 -8.17 5.74 -23.97
C VAL A 251 -7.12 5.94 -25.06
N GLN A 252 -6.76 7.19 -25.39
CA GLN A 252 -5.72 7.51 -26.36
C GLN A 252 -4.36 6.92 -25.93
N LEU A 253 -3.97 7.16 -24.68
CA LEU A 253 -2.70 6.68 -24.14
C LEU A 253 -2.68 5.15 -23.95
N ALA A 254 -3.79 4.55 -23.49
CA ALA A 254 -3.91 3.10 -23.34
C ALA A 254 -3.85 2.35 -24.68
N ARG A 255 -4.46 2.89 -25.75
CA ARG A 255 -4.33 2.34 -27.11
C ARG A 255 -2.89 2.36 -27.61
N ALA A 256 -2.18 3.46 -27.35
CA ALA A 256 -0.78 3.58 -27.73
C ALA A 256 0.11 2.59 -26.96
N LEU A 257 -0.18 2.33 -25.68
CA LEU A 257 0.48 1.25 -24.93
C LEU A 257 0.19 -0.14 -25.53
N ALA A 258 -1.04 -0.41 -25.96
CA ALA A 258 -1.37 -1.68 -26.61
C ALA A 258 -0.58 -1.91 -27.92
N GLU A 259 -0.29 -0.86 -28.69
CA GLU A 259 0.54 -0.95 -29.88
C GLU A 259 1.98 -1.42 -29.59
N ILE A 260 2.49 -1.20 -28.37
CA ILE A 260 3.81 -1.65 -27.92
C ILE A 260 3.73 -2.82 -26.91
N ASP A 261 2.65 -3.59 -26.95
CA ASP A 261 2.41 -4.75 -26.08
C ASP A 261 2.48 -4.41 -24.57
N HIS A 262 2.10 -3.18 -24.22
CA HIS A 262 2.18 -2.63 -22.87
C HIS A 262 3.58 -2.70 -22.24
N ALA A 263 4.63 -2.64 -23.07
CA ALA A 263 6.01 -2.68 -22.60
C ALA A 263 6.34 -1.46 -21.72
N GLU A 264 6.79 -1.71 -20.48
CA GLU A 264 7.27 -0.65 -19.57
C GLU A 264 8.55 0.01 -20.10
N ILE A 265 9.43 -0.76 -20.74
CA ILE A 265 10.68 -0.26 -21.33
C ILE A 265 10.57 -0.32 -22.84
N VAL A 266 10.95 0.77 -23.52
CA VAL A 266 11.05 0.84 -24.98
C VAL A 266 12.36 1.52 -25.39
N HIS A 267 12.78 1.25 -26.62
CA HIS A 267 13.94 1.87 -27.24
C HIS A 267 13.52 2.79 -28.38
N ALA A 268 14.09 3.98 -28.45
CA ALA A 268 13.78 5.01 -29.42
C ALA A 268 15.03 5.45 -30.20
N PRO A 269 14.87 5.96 -31.44
CA PRO A 269 15.97 6.55 -32.20
C PRO A 269 16.44 7.88 -31.57
N LEU A 270 17.65 8.32 -31.93
CA LEU A 270 18.20 9.63 -31.50
C LEU A 270 17.28 10.81 -31.88
N SER A 271 16.47 10.66 -32.95
CA SER A 271 15.48 11.65 -33.37
C SER A 271 14.35 11.89 -32.36
N ALA A 272 14.28 11.10 -31.28
CA ALA A 272 13.41 11.38 -30.13
C ALA A 272 13.91 12.58 -29.32
N LEU A 273 15.23 12.83 -29.29
CA LEU A 273 15.86 13.90 -28.50
C LEU A 273 16.38 15.06 -29.37
N VAL A 274 16.82 14.77 -30.60
CA VAL A 274 17.46 15.75 -31.49
C VAL A 274 16.64 15.91 -32.78
N PRO A 275 16.37 17.14 -33.25
CA PRO A 275 16.80 18.43 -32.67
C PRO A 275 16.04 18.79 -31.38
N ARG A 276 16.70 19.58 -30.52
CA ARG A 276 16.27 19.96 -29.16
C ARG A 276 14.84 20.54 -29.10
N ASP A 277 14.44 21.30 -30.10
CA ASP A 277 13.14 21.98 -30.21
C ASP A 277 11.97 21.03 -30.54
N ARG A 278 12.28 19.79 -30.97
CA ARG A 278 11.31 18.72 -31.23
C ARG A 278 11.51 17.52 -30.29
N SER A 279 12.18 17.73 -29.16
CA SER A 279 12.50 16.67 -28.22
C SER A 279 11.25 16.20 -27.45
N ILE A 280 11.16 14.90 -27.18
CA ILE A 280 10.13 14.33 -26.29
C ILE A 280 10.25 14.81 -24.85
N ILE A 281 11.40 15.38 -24.47
CA ILE A 281 11.60 15.91 -23.12
C ILE A 281 10.99 17.31 -22.98
N ASP A 282 10.83 18.06 -24.08
CA ASP A 282 10.21 19.39 -24.07
C ASP A 282 8.69 19.27 -23.90
N VAL A 283 8.17 19.86 -22.83
CA VAL A 283 6.72 19.88 -22.53
C VAL A 283 5.88 20.50 -23.63
N LYS A 284 6.44 21.37 -24.50
CA LYS A 284 5.73 21.93 -25.66
C LYS A 284 5.29 20.84 -26.65
N THR A 285 6.01 19.73 -26.68
CA THR A 285 5.67 18.57 -27.52
C THR A 285 4.31 17.97 -27.15
N LEU A 286 3.84 18.15 -25.91
CA LEU A 286 2.50 17.69 -25.50
C LEU A 286 1.36 18.45 -26.18
N HIS A 287 1.57 19.66 -26.70
CA HIS A 287 0.54 20.37 -27.48
C HIS A 287 0.12 19.58 -28.73
N GLY A 288 0.98 18.68 -29.21
CA GLY A 288 0.67 17.79 -30.32
C GLY A 288 -0.33 16.68 -29.99
N LEU A 289 -0.78 16.50 -28.74
CA LEU A 289 -1.75 15.45 -28.36
C LEU A 289 -3.11 15.61 -29.04
N PHE A 290 -3.49 16.85 -29.33
CA PHE A 290 -4.71 17.22 -30.06
C PHE A 290 -4.44 17.58 -31.52
N ALA A 291 -3.18 17.55 -31.95
CA ALA A 291 -2.79 17.70 -33.35
C ALA A 291 -2.79 16.33 -34.05
N GLY A 292 -2.83 16.32 -35.38
CA GLY A 292 -2.84 15.07 -36.16
C GLY A 292 -1.60 14.19 -35.96
N GLU A 293 -1.67 12.94 -36.43
CA GLU A 293 -0.66 11.90 -36.21
C GLU A 293 0.56 11.96 -37.16
N GLU A 294 0.92 13.15 -37.65
CA GLU A 294 1.95 13.29 -38.70
C GLU A 294 3.40 13.11 -38.17
N ASP A 295 3.69 13.58 -36.95
CA ASP A 295 5.03 13.42 -36.33
C ASP A 295 5.10 12.13 -35.51
N ARG A 296 5.60 11.05 -36.13
CA ARG A 296 5.71 9.72 -35.50
C ARG A 296 7.14 9.31 -35.19
N LEU A 297 7.30 8.61 -34.08
CA LEU A 297 8.54 7.97 -33.64
C LEU A 297 8.40 6.45 -33.73
N ALA A 298 9.39 5.80 -34.35
CA ALA A 298 9.52 4.35 -34.30
C ALA A 298 10.07 3.93 -32.93
N LEU A 299 9.32 3.10 -32.20
CA LEU A 299 9.73 2.55 -30.91
C LEU A 299 9.92 1.05 -31.04
N ARG A 300 10.93 0.52 -30.37
CA ARG A 300 11.24 -0.91 -30.34
C ARG A 300 11.09 -1.48 -28.93
N THR A 301 10.25 -2.49 -28.78
CA THR A 301 10.06 -3.19 -27.51
C THR A 301 11.20 -4.19 -27.25
N PRO A 302 11.43 -4.64 -26.00
CA PRO A 302 12.39 -5.69 -25.68
C PRO A 302 12.11 -7.00 -26.41
N GLY A 303 10.83 -7.31 -26.67
CA GLY A 303 10.41 -8.45 -27.49
C GLY A 303 10.70 -8.32 -28.99
N GLY A 304 11.23 -7.17 -29.43
CA GLY A 304 11.64 -6.91 -30.81
C GLY A 304 10.57 -6.30 -31.70
N LYS A 305 9.33 -6.09 -31.22
CA LYS A 305 8.26 -5.42 -31.96
C LYS A 305 8.63 -3.96 -32.20
N VAL A 306 8.33 -3.45 -33.40
CA VAL A 306 8.47 -2.04 -33.74
C VAL A 306 7.09 -1.43 -33.98
N ALA A 307 6.77 -0.34 -33.29
CA ALA A 307 5.52 0.42 -33.43
C ALA A 307 5.81 1.89 -33.72
N HIS A 308 4.88 2.59 -34.37
CA HIS A 308 5.03 3.98 -34.76
C HIS A 308 4.01 4.87 -34.05
N LEU A 309 4.40 5.45 -32.92
CA LEU A 309 3.55 6.30 -32.09
C LEU A 309 3.78 7.78 -32.40
N SER A 310 2.75 8.60 -32.23
CA SER A 310 2.91 10.07 -32.25
C SER A 310 3.94 10.51 -31.21
N ARG A 311 4.83 11.42 -31.57
CA ARG A 311 5.84 11.99 -30.67
C ARG A 311 5.20 12.61 -29.42
N ALA A 312 4.05 13.27 -29.55
CA ALA A 312 3.32 13.84 -28.43
C ALA A 312 2.80 12.77 -27.46
N VAL A 313 2.36 11.63 -27.99
CA VAL A 313 1.96 10.47 -27.20
C VAL A 313 3.15 9.84 -26.49
N VAL A 314 4.31 9.72 -27.16
CA VAL A 314 5.55 9.27 -26.51
C VAL A 314 5.97 10.22 -25.39
N CYS A 315 5.90 11.54 -25.62
CA CYS A 315 6.16 12.56 -24.60
C CYS A 315 5.19 12.42 -23.40
N ALA A 316 3.91 12.14 -23.65
CA ALA A 316 2.93 11.91 -22.59
C ALA A 316 3.24 10.63 -21.78
N LEU A 317 3.57 9.53 -22.45
CA LEU A 317 3.84 8.23 -21.84
C LEU A 317 5.22 8.13 -21.15
N ALA A 318 6.23 8.86 -21.61
CA ALA A 318 7.59 8.75 -21.10
C ALA A 318 7.69 9.22 -19.64
N ALA A 319 7.98 8.30 -18.73
CA ALA A 319 8.16 8.58 -17.31
C ALA A 319 9.62 8.85 -16.95
N GLU A 320 10.54 8.08 -17.55
CA GLU A 320 11.98 8.19 -17.32
C GLU A 320 12.74 8.14 -18.65
N LEU A 321 13.77 8.98 -18.78
CA LEU A 321 14.82 8.89 -19.78
C LEU A 321 16.08 8.34 -19.11
N VAL A 322 16.62 7.23 -19.62
CA VAL A 322 17.93 6.73 -19.19
C VAL A 322 19.02 7.46 -19.95
N PHE A 323 19.87 8.19 -19.23
CA PHE A 323 20.99 8.97 -19.76
C PHE A 323 22.31 8.28 -19.36
N PRO A 324 22.90 7.46 -20.25
CA PRO A 324 24.22 6.87 -20.02
C PRO A 324 25.29 7.96 -20.12
N MET A 325 25.97 8.26 -19.03
CA MET A 325 27.04 9.27 -19.03
C MET A 325 28.31 8.74 -19.70
N LEU A 326 28.97 9.59 -20.47
CA LEU A 326 30.20 9.26 -21.18
C LEU A 326 31.36 9.02 -20.21
N GLU A 327 31.53 9.92 -19.25
CA GLU A 327 32.63 9.96 -18.28
C GLU A 327 32.08 9.91 -16.84
N GLU A 328 32.80 9.24 -15.94
CA GLU A 328 32.44 9.15 -14.53
C GLU A 328 32.71 10.48 -13.79
N PRO A 329 31.69 11.16 -13.24
CA PRO A 329 31.89 12.46 -12.60
C PRO A 329 32.65 12.39 -11.28
N SER A 330 32.36 11.36 -10.48
CA SER A 330 33.01 11.08 -9.20
C SER A 330 32.79 9.61 -8.79
N PRO A 331 33.59 9.06 -7.86
CA PRO A 331 33.46 7.68 -7.39
C PRO A 331 32.06 7.30 -6.85
N LEU A 332 31.26 8.29 -6.44
CA LEU A 332 29.87 8.10 -6.02
C LEU A 332 29.03 7.40 -7.11
N PHE A 333 29.31 7.73 -8.38
CA PHE A 333 28.56 7.24 -9.54
C PHE A 333 28.94 5.83 -10.01
N ALA A 334 29.97 5.23 -9.41
CA ALA A 334 30.32 3.84 -9.67
C ALA A 334 29.15 2.89 -9.32
N GLN A 335 28.35 3.21 -8.31
CA GLN A 335 27.24 2.39 -7.82
C GLN A 335 25.91 3.14 -7.63
N THR A 336 25.90 4.44 -7.90
CA THR A 336 24.76 5.33 -7.66
C THR A 336 24.38 6.09 -8.92
N ASP A 337 23.10 6.10 -9.25
CA ASP A 337 22.52 6.93 -10.29
C ASP A 337 22.04 8.28 -9.71
N LEU A 338 21.91 9.30 -10.55
CA LEU A 338 21.29 10.57 -10.18
C LEU A 338 19.96 10.73 -10.91
N LEU A 339 18.90 11.04 -10.18
CA LEU A 339 17.57 11.29 -10.71
C LEU A 339 17.27 12.79 -10.66
N ASP A 340 17.10 13.39 -11.82
CA ASP A 340 16.58 14.76 -11.94
C ASP A 340 15.06 14.72 -12.13
N PHE A 341 14.34 15.19 -11.12
CA PHE A 341 12.89 15.27 -11.17
C PHE A 341 12.43 16.61 -11.76
N PRO A 342 11.38 16.60 -12.60
CA PRO A 342 10.78 17.83 -13.08
C PRO A 342 10.28 18.67 -11.91
N GLY A 343 10.38 20.00 -12.04
CA GLY A 343 9.96 20.91 -10.98
C GLY A 343 8.44 20.94 -10.78
N ALA A 344 8.02 21.25 -9.56
CA ALA A 344 6.61 21.27 -9.19
C ALA A 344 5.93 22.55 -9.71
N ARG A 345 4.78 22.38 -10.36
CA ARG A 345 4.03 23.47 -10.98
C ARG A 345 2.87 23.96 -10.10
N ASN A 346 2.65 25.27 -10.15
CA ASN A 346 1.48 25.89 -9.51
C ASN A 346 0.18 25.35 -10.13
N ARG A 347 -0.80 25.10 -9.26
CA ARG A 347 -2.14 24.65 -9.62
C ARG A 347 -3.11 25.81 -9.50
N PHE A 348 -4.09 25.85 -10.39
CA PHE A 348 -5.14 26.86 -10.40
C PHE A 348 -6.46 26.16 -10.13
N GLU A 349 -7.05 26.39 -8.97
CA GLU A 349 -8.33 25.82 -8.60
C GLU A 349 -9.45 26.56 -9.34
N GLN A 350 -10.05 25.89 -10.33
CA GLN A 350 -11.26 26.33 -11.01
C GLN A 350 -12.20 25.14 -11.17
N PRO A 351 -13.53 25.38 -11.26
CA PRO A 351 -14.47 24.30 -11.56
C PRO A 351 -14.06 23.55 -12.83
N LEU A 352 -13.92 22.24 -12.76
CA LEU A 352 -13.47 21.44 -13.92
C LEU A 352 -14.45 21.54 -15.09
N SER A 353 -15.74 21.74 -14.80
CA SER A 353 -16.78 22.02 -15.78
C SER A 353 -16.53 23.28 -16.63
N ARG A 354 -15.70 24.23 -16.15
CA ARG A 354 -15.20 25.37 -16.93
C ARG A 354 -13.85 25.08 -17.55
N THR A 355 -12.91 24.54 -16.76
CA THR A 355 -11.55 24.22 -17.22
C THR A 355 -11.56 23.31 -18.45
N LEU A 356 -12.45 22.33 -18.50
CA LEU A 356 -12.52 21.35 -19.59
C LEU A 356 -13.39 21.78 -20.78
N GLN A 357 -13.80 23.06 -20.86
CA GLN A 357 -14.54 23.58 -22.04
C GLN A 357 -13.64 23.78 -23.26
N THR A 358 -12.34 23.96 -23.06
CA THR A 358 -11.31 24.04 -24.12
C THR A 358 -10.28 22.92 -23.98
N PRO A 359 -10.66 21.64 -24.19
CA PRO A 359 -9.80 20.50 -23.88
C PRO A 359 -8.41 20.55 -24.50
N ALA A 360 -8.30 21.05 -25.74
CA ALA A 360 -7.04 21.13 -26.47
C ALA A 360 -5.96 21.97 -25.75
N GLU A 361 -6.39 22.98 -24.98
CA GLU A 361 -5.50 23.84 -24.21
C GLU A 361 -5.31 23.32 -22.78
N THR A 362 -6.39 22.82 -22.16
CA THR A 362 -6.41 22.59 -20.72
C THR A 362 -6.04 21.16 -20.32
N VAL A 363 -6.43 20.14 -21.09
CA VAL A 363 -6.12 18.74 -20.78
C VAL A 363 -4.62 18.49 -20.80
N THR A 364 -3.89 19.08 -21.76
CA THR A 364 -2.43 18.98 -21.82
C THR A 364 -1.75 19.57 -20.58
N GLN A 365 -2.24 20.71 -20.08
CA GLN A 365 -1.71 21.33 -18.87
C GLN A 365 -2.07 20.53 -17.61
N MET A 366 -3.28 19.97 -17.54
CA MET A 366 -3.69 19.08 -16.47
C MET A 366 -2.83 17.80 -16.45
N LEU A 367 -2.69 17.13 -17.59
CA LEU A 367 -1.81 15.96 -17.75
C LEU A 367 -0.40 16.28 -17.27
N LEU A 368 0.18 17.41 -17.68
CA LEU A 368 1.52 17.80 -17.28
C LEU A 368 1.64 17.99 -15.77
N ARG A 369 0.73 18.74 -15.14
CA ARG A 369 0.74 18.96 -13.67
C ARG A 369 0.52 17.67 -12.90
N GLY A 370 -0.47 16.87 -13.31
CA GLY A 370 -0.76 15.56 -12.73
C GLY A 370 0.43 14.61 -12.86
N LYS A 371 1.05 14.55 -14.04
CA LYS A 371 2.18 13.66 -14.32
C LYS A 371 3.39 14.02 -13.47
N VAL A 372 3.76 15.30 -13.43
CA VAL A 372 4.91 15.77 -12.62
C VAL A 372 4.72 15.44 -11.14
N ALA A 373 3.51 15.66 -10.59
CA ALA A 373 3.22 15.30 -9.20
C ALA A 373 3.26 13.78 -8.98
N TYR A 374 2.60 13.02 -9.86
CA TYR A 374 2.51 11.57 -9.76
C TYR A 374 3.86 10.85 -9.94
N LEU A 375 4.76 11.37 -10.79
CA LEU A 375 6.08 10.78 -10.99
C LEU A 375 6.85 10.67 -9.67
N PHE A 376 6.76 11.67 -8.79
CA PHE A 376 7.40 11.57 -7.49
C PHE A 376 6.75 10.46 -6.64
N ASP A 377 5.43 10.42 -6.56
CA ASP A 377 4.68 9.39 -5.81
C ASP A 377 5.04 7.98 -6.31
N ARG A 378 5.16 7.79 -7.62
CA ARG A 378 5.57 6.51 -8.25
C ARG A 378 6.93 6.05 -7.74
N TYR A 379 7.92 6.92 -7.74
CA TYR A 379 9.29 6.55 -7.34
C TYR A 379 9.42 6.30 -5.84
N VAL A 380 8.63 7.00 -5.01
CA VAL A 380 8.52 6.71 -3.58
C VAL A 380 7.85 5.35 -3.36
N ALA A 381 6.72 5.10 -4.03
CA ALA A 381 5.98 3.85 -3.91
C ALA A 381 6.78 2.62 -4.37
N ASN A 382 7.66 2.80 -5.36
CA ASN A 382 8.57 1.77 -5.86
C ASN A 382 9.89 1.66 -5.07
N GLN A 383 10.11 2.50 -4.06
CA GLN A 383 11.36 2.58 -3.31
C GLN A 383 12.59 2.76 -4.22
N GLU A 384 12.45 3.55 -5.27
CA GLU A 384 13.53 3.82 -6.23
C GLU A 384 14.40 5.00 -5.78
N ILE A 385 13.96 5.81 -4.82
CA ILE A 385 14.72 6.90 -4.19
C ILE A 385 15.44 6.37 -2.94
N THR A 386 16.76 6.20 -3.01
CA THR A 386 17.58 5.76 -1.86
C THR A 386 18.19 6.89 -1.05
N SER A 387 18.23 8.10 -1.61
CA SER A 387 18.62 9.34 -0.91
C SER A 387 17.99 10.53 -1.62
N MET A 388 17.69 11.60 -0.87
CA MET A 388 16.99 12.77 -1.40
C MET A 388 17.74 14.05 -1.10
N LEU A 389 18.05 14.81 -2.15
CA LEU A 389 18.52 16.19 -2.11
C LEU A 389 17.31 17.13 -2.29
N LEU A 390 16.76 17.60 -1.16
CA LEU A 390 15.61 18.50 -1.15
C LEU A 390 16.08 19.96 -1.30
N CYS A 391 15.97 20.49 -2.52
CA CYS A 391 16.43 21.83 -2.92
C CYS A 391 15.36 22.90 -2.67
N VAL A 392 15.57 23.74 -1.65
CA VAL A 392 14.62 24.80 -1.23
C VAL A 392 15.23 26.20 -1.43
N PRO A 393 14.50 27.16 -2.04
CA PRO A 393 15.00 28.52 -2.29
C PRO A 393 14.90 29.43 -1.05
N ASP A 394 15.25 30.71 -1.22
CA ASP A 394 15.26 31.76 -0.21
C ASP A 394 13.89 32.35 0.16
N SER A 395 12.83 31.91 -0.51
CA SER A 395 11.46 32.41 -0.33
C SER A 395 10.57 31.38 0.37
N ASN A 396 9.42 31.85 0.87
CA ASN A 396 8.35 30.97 1.31
C ASN A 396 7.95 30.02 0.18
N MET A 397 7.60 28.79 0.57
CA MET A 397 7.20 27.75 -0.37
C MET A 397 5.74 27.97 -0.76
N GLU A 398 5.48 28.24 -2.05
CA GLU A 398 4.11 28.35 -2.59
C GLU A 398 3.46 26.97 -2.83
N THR A 399 4.26 25.90 -2.87
CA THR A 399 3.79 24.52 -3.12
C THR A 399 3.25 23.87 -1.86
N LEU A 400 1.94 23.94 -1.65
CA LEU A 400 1.23 23.39 -0.49
C LEU A 400 1.40 21.86 -0.30
N ASP A 401 1.68 21.12 -1.38
CA ASP A 401 1.72 19.65 -1.38
C ASP A 401 3.08 19.05 -1.00
N LEU A 402 4.15 19.84 -0.92
CA LEU A 402 5.50 19.31 -0.70
C LEU A 402 5.72 18.74 0.73
N PRO A 403 5.31 19.42 1.82
CA PRO A 403 5.50 18.90 3.18
C PRO A 403 4.95 17.48 3.44
N PRO A 404 3.67 17.17 3.14
CA PRO A 404 3.14 15.83 3.41
C PRO A 404 3.84 14.74 2.58
N LEU A 405 4.28 15.07 1.36
CA LEU A 405 4.99 14.15 0.49
C LEU A 405 6.38 13.78 1.05
N VAL A 406 7.13 14.77 1.58
CA VAL A 406 8.42 14.51 2.26
C VAL A 406 8.22 13.72 3.54
N GLU A 407 7.19 14.05 4.32
CA GLU A 407 6.85 13.33 5.56
C GLU A 407 6.50 11.86 5.29
N ASN A 408 5.72 11.56 4.25
CA ASN A 408 5.42 10.20 3.83
C ASN A 408 6.69 9.44 3.42
N TRP A 409 7.57 10.06 2.62
CA TRP A 409 8.82 9.44 2.23
C TRP A 409 9.74 9.16 3.44
N VAL A 410 9.83 10.10 4.40
CA VAL A 410 10.57 9.90 5.67
C VAL A 410 9.98 8.72 6.46
N ALA A 411 8.65 8.65 6.57
CA ALA A 411 7.97 7.56 7.27
C ALA A 411 8.23 6.19 6.63
N LEU A 412 8.27 6.13 5.29
CA LEU A 412 8.55 4.89 4.54
C LEU A 412 10.01 4.46 4.60
N THR A 413 10.95 5.40 4.65
CA THR A 413 12.39 5.11 4.57
C THR A 413 13.07 4.98 5.93
N HIS A 414 12.75 5.87 6.88
CA HIS A 414 13.38 5.91 8.20
C HIS A 414 12.40 5.49 9.32
N GLY A 415 11.09 5.59 9.09
CA GLY A 415 10.04 5.26 10.04
C GLY A 415 9.26 6.48 10.53
N ALA A 416 8.01 6.23 10.93
CA ALA A 416 7.07 7.25 11.37
C ALA A 416 7.46 7.87 12.73
N THR A 417 8.17 7.12 13.58
CA THR A 417 8.54 7.56 14.94
C THR A 417 10.02 7.91 15.07
N PRO A 418 10.40 8.81 16.00
CA PRO A 418 11.82 9.15 16.23
C PRO A 418 12.69 7.93 16.56
N ARG A 419 12.14 6.95 17.29
CA ARG A 419 12.86 5.71 17.66
C ARG A 419 13.19 4.85 16.45
N GLN A 420 12.29 4.75 15.48
CA GLN A 420 12.54 4.03 14.23
C GLN A 420 13.62 4.74 13.40
N ARG A 421 13.52 6.07 13.30
CA ARG A 421 14.50 6.88 12.56
C ARG A 421 15.91 6.77 13.13
N ALA A 422 16.06 6.56 14.43
CA ALA A 422 17.36 6.38 15.09
C ALA A 422 18.10 5.09 14.67
N GLN A 423 17.41 4.14 14.02
CA GLN A 423 18.00 2.86 13.59
C GLN A 423 18.75 2.97 12.26
N THR A 424 18.59 4.07 11.53
CA THR A 424 19.12 4.24 10.17
C THR A 424 19.84 5.58 10.03
N GLY A 425 20.88 5.64 9.19
CA GLY A 425 21.52 6.91 8.82
C GLY A 425 20.54 7.84 8.10
N CYS A 426 20.69 9.16 8.28
CA CYS A 426 19.85 10.14 7.62
C CYS A 426 20.20 10.24 6.13
N ILE A 427 19.27 9.86 5.26
CA ILE A 427 19.39 9.94 3.79
C ILE A 427 18.60 11.12 3.20
N LEU A 428 18.06 12.00 4.04
CA LEU A 428 17.42 13.27 3.66
C LEU A 428 18.42 14.42 3.79
N PHE A 429 18.75 15.07 2.69
CA PHE A 429 19.64 16.23 2.66
C PHE A 429 18.82 17.49 2.34
N PHE A 430 18.74 18.40 3.30
CA PHE A 430 17.98 19.63 3.13
C PHE A 430 18.90 20.73 2.56
N VAL A 431 18.80 20.96 1.25
CA VAL A 431 19.72 21.84 0.51
C VAL A 431 19.09 23.23 0.35
N MET A 432 19.59 24.19 1.12
CA MET A 432 19.16 25.58 1.08
C MET A 432 19.91 26.34 -0.02
N THR A 433 19.30 26.35 -1.20
CA THR A 433 19.81 26.96 -2.43
C THR A 433 19.69 28.50 -2.42
N LYS A 434 20.29 29.16 -3.42
CA LYS A 434 20.30 30.63 -3.56
C LYS A 434 20.95 31.33 -2.37
N PHE A 435 21.96 30.70 -1.76
CA PHE A 435 22.69 31.27 -0.64
C PHE A 435 23.39 32.59 -1.01
N ASP A 436 23.78 32.74 -2.29
CA ASP A 436 24.36 33.97 -2.87
C ASP A 436 23.61 35.24 -2.47
N LYS A 437 22.28 35.18 -2.47
CA LYS A 437 21.44 36.34 -2.15
C LYS A 437 21.66 36.83 -0.73
N HIS A 438 21.97 35.97 0.22
CA HIS A 438 22.23 36.36 1.61
C HIS A 438 23.59 37.03 1.82
N LEU A 439 24.48 36.95 0.82
CA LEU A 439 25.77 37.64 0.82
C LEU A 439 25.67 39.07 0.31
N GLY A 440 24.59 39.42 -0.40
CA GLY A 440 24.34 40.77 -0.90
C GLY A 440 24.01 41.80 0.18
N GLU A 441 24.24 43.08 -0.13
CA GLU A 441 23.94 44.21 0.77
C GLU A 441 22.42 44.42 0.93
N SER A 442 21.63 44.15 -0.11
CA SER A 442 20.17 44.33 -0.15
C SER A 442 19.34 43.16 0.41
N ALA A 443 20.00 42.11 0.93
CA ALA A 443 19.36 40.83 1.23
C ALA A 443 18.31 40.79 2.37
N SER A 444 18.09 41.91 3.06
CA SER A 444 16.97 42.27 3.97
C SER A 444 17.48 43.10 5.17
N GLY A 445 16.65 44.04 5.65
CA GLY A 445 16.93 44.88 6.81
C GLY A 445 16.79 44.15 8.15
N GLY A 446 17.67 44.47 9.11
CA GLY A 446 17.80 43.77 10.39
C GLY A 446 19.26 43.37 10.67
N SER A 447 19.50 42.75 11.83
CA SER A 447 20.83 42.21 12.14
C SER A 447 21.17 40.98 11.28
N PRO A 448 22.47 40.62 11.09
CA PRO A 448 22.85 39.38 10.41
C PRO A 448 22.19 38.12 10.97
N SER A 449 21.99 38.02 12.29
CA SER A 449 21.30 36.87 12.92
C SER A 449 19.82 36.80 12.53
N GLU A 450 19.10 37.94 12.55
CA GLU A 450 17.70 38.01 12.11
C GLU A 450 17.53 37.60 10.64
N ARG A 451 18.51 37.92 9.78
CA ARG A 451 18.52 37.53 8.37
C ARG A 451 18.49 36.01 8.21
N PHE A 452 19.35 35.28 8.93
CA PHE A 452 19.39 33.82 8.86
C PHE A 452 18.22 33.16 9.60
N GLU A 453 17.72 33.77 10.67
CA GLU A 453 16.50 33.31 11.34
C GLU A 453 15.30 33.36 10.39
N ARG A 454 15.13 34.46 9.64
CA ARG A 454 14.09 34.57 8.59
C ARG A 454 14.28 33.53 7.50
N ARG A 455 15.53 33.26 7.09
CA ARG A 455 15.82 32.22 6.09
C ARG A 455 15.41 30.82 6.58
N MET A 456 15.80 30.46 7.81
CA MET A 456 15.42 29.17 8.41
C MET A 456 13.91 29.05 8.56
N LYS A 457 13.24 30.13 8.97
CA LYS A 457 11.78 30.18 9.09
C LYS A 457 11.09 29.93 7.76
N ALA A 458 11.45 30.68 6.72
CA ALA A 458 10.84 30.61 5.40
C ALA A 458 11.07 29.26 4.70
N SER A 459 12.29 28.72 4.77
CA SER A 459 12.65 27.49 4.04
C SER A 459 12.27 26.20 4.77
N LEU A 460 12.39 26.14 6.11
CA LEU A 460 12.26 24.89 6.87
C LEU A 460 11.08 24.92 7.86
N LEU A 461 11.07 25.88 8.78
CA LEU A 461 10.20 25.81 9.96
C LEU A 461 8.73 26.07 9.63
N GLU A 462 8.42 27.02 8.75
CA GLU A 462 7.03 27.38 8.42
C GLU A 462 6.32 26.28 7.62
N ALA A 463 7.05 25.59 6.73
CA ALA A 463 6.48 24.55 5.88
C ALA A 463 6.47 23.18 6.56
N PHE A 464 7.59 22.77 7.17
CA PHE A 464 7.79 21.41 7.69
C PHE A 464 7.73 21.32 9.23
N GLY A 465 7.95 22.45 9.93
CA GLY A 465 8.05 22.52 11.39
C GLY A 465 6.78 23.02 12.10
N LYS A 466 5.60 22.97 11.47
CA LYS A 466 4.34 23.52 12.03
C LYS A 466 3.93 22.84 13.35
N LEU A 467 4.10 21.52 13.42
CA LEU A 467 3.78 20.73 14.61
C LEU A 467 5.04 20.49 15.43
N LYS A 468 4.97 20.62 16.76
CA LYS A 468 6.11 20.30 17.65
C LYS A 468 6.57 18.85 17.54
N SER A 469 5.66 17.94 17.18
CA SER A 469 5.94 16.52 16.94
C SER A 469 6.44 16.21 15.53
N SER A 470 6.64 17.23 14.68
CA SER A 470 7.15 17.02 13.31
C SER A 470 8.59 16.50 13.34
N TRP A 471 8.97 15.81 12.26
CA TRP A 471 10.32 15.28 12.08
C TRP A 471 11.42 16.35 12.12
N VAL A 472 11.07 17.62 11.87
CA VAL A 472 12.00 18.77 11.93
C VAL A 472 12.45 19.03 13.37
N HIS A 473 11.51 19.04 14.32
CA HIS A 473 11.79 19.32 15.73
C HIS A 473 12.21 18.07 16.51
N GLU A 474 11.78 16.88 16.08
CA GLU A 474 12.14 15.61 16.70
C GLU A 474 12.44 14.54 15.64
N TRP A 475 13.69 14.54 15.13
CA TRP A 475 14.14 13.55 14.16
C TRP A 475 14.43 12.21 14.83
N THR A 476 15.25 12.21 15.87
CA THR A 476 15.47 11.09 16.79
C THR A 476 15.09 11.51 18.21
N PRO A 477 14.93 10.60 19.19
CA PRO A 477 14.45 10.98 20.52
C PRO A 477 15.26 12.14 21.13
N GLY A 478 14.60 13.28 21.37
CA GLY A 478 15.22 14.48 21.93
C GLY A 478 16.20 15.24 21.02
N VAL A 479 16.30 14.89 19.74
CA VAL A 479 17.24 15.52 18.79
C VAL A 479 16.48 16.01 17.55
N PRO A 480 16.59 17.31 17.18
CA PRO A 480 15.96 17.84 15.98
C PRO A 480 16.63 17.32 14.71
N PHE A 481 16.02 17.58 13.57
CA PHE A 481 16.65 17.30 12.27
C PHE A 481 17.86 18.21 12.05
N ARG A 482 19.03 17.63 11.75
CA ARG A 482 20.31 18.35 11.67
C ARG A 482 21.02 18.30 10.30
N ASN A 483 20.37 17.78 9.26
CA ASN A 483 21.02 17.53 7.97
C ASN A 483 20.74 18.64 6.93
N CYS A 484 20.98 19.90 7.31
CA CYS A 484 20.84 21.07 6.44
C CYS A 484 22.19 21.50 5.83
N PHE A 485 22.14 22.01 4.60
CA PHE A 485 23.31 22.46 3.83
C PHE A 485 23.03 23.80 3.15
N TRP A 486 24.03 24.67 3.11
CA TRP A 486 24.01 25.88 2.30
C TRP A 486 24.53 25.56 0.89
N LEU A 487 23.82 26.02 -0.14
CA LEU A 487 24.26 25.87 -1.53
C LEU A 487 24.25 27.21 -2.27
N ARG A 488 25.42 27.55 -2.80
CA ARG A 488 25.73 28.74 -3.58
C ARG A 488 25.96 28.35 -5.04
N ASN A 489 25.55 29.18 -5.99
CA ASN A 489 25.81 28.97 -7.41
C ASN A 489 26.93 29.92 -7.88
N PRO A 490 28.17 29.44 -8.11
CA PRO A 490 29.27 30.28 -8.60
C PRO A 490 29.01 31.00 -9.93
N ASN A 491 28.04 30.53 -10.73
CA ASN A 491 27.64 31.21 -11.97
C ASN A 491 26.65 32.37 -11.73
N TYR A 492 26.23 32.61 -10.48
CA TYR A 492 25.47 33.79 -10.09
C TYR A 492 26.44 34.84 -9.55
N PHE A 493 26.80 35.81 -10.39
CA PHE A 493 27.85 36.77 -10.06
C PHE A 493 27.44 37.74 -8.96
N VAL A 494 28.15 37.67 -7.84
CA VAL A 494 28.08 38.65 -6.75
C VAL A 494 29.17 39.72 -6.97
N GLU A 495 28.97 40.60 -7.96
CA GLU A 495 29.96 41.60 -8.39
C GLU A 495 30.47 42.48 -7.24
N GLY A 496 29.65 42.76 -6.23
CA GLY A 496 30.05 43.55 -5.07
C GLY A 496 30.93 42.84 -4.05
N LEU A 497 31.14 41.52 -4.18
CA LEU A 497 31.78 40.68 -3.15
C LEU A 497 33.00 39.91 -3.64
N LEU A 498 32.96 39.39 -4.87
CA LEU A 498 33.98 38.51 -5.44
C LEU A 498 34.68 39.18 -6.63
N ASP A 499 35.95 38.85 -6.81
CA ASP A 499 36.70 39.13 -8.04
C ASP A 499 36.61 37.92 -8.98
N TYR A 500 36.44 38.16 -10.28
CA TYR A 500 36.33 37.13 -11.30
C TYR A 500 37.41 37.29 -12.37
N ASP A 501 37.84 36.19 -12.98
CA ASP A 501 38.76 36.20 -14.11
C ASP A 501 38.06 36.47 -15.46
N ALA A 502 38.83 36.48 -16.56
CA ALA A 502 38.29 36.71 -17.91
C ALA A 502 37.35 35.59 -18.41
N ARG A 503 37.28 34.45 -17.72
CA ARG A 503 36.39 33.32 -17.99
C ARG A 503 35.23 33.26 -16.99
N ASN A 504 35.07 34.30 -16.17
CA ASN A 504 34.10 34.40 -15.08
C ASN A 504 34.27 33.35 -13.97
N ALA A 505 35.48 32.82 -13.78
CA ALA A 505 35.81 31.98 -12.62
C ALA A 505 36.15 32.86 -11.40
N GLU A 506 35.79 32.41 -10.21
CA GLU A 506 36.01 33.14 -8.97
C GLU A 506 37.48 33.08 -8.56
N LEU A 507 38.08 34.26 -8.30
CA LEU A 507 39.48 34.39 -7.92
C LEU A 507 39.66 34.53 -6.41
N ARG A 508 38.86 35.40 -5.79
CA ARG A 508 38.92 35.69 -4.35
C ARG A 508 37.71 36.50 -3.89
N ILE A 509 37.47 36.48 -2.58
CA ILE A 509 36.65 37.49 -1.90
C ILE A 509 37.43 38.80 -1.88
N ARG A 510 36.75 39.90 -2.21
CA ARG A 510 37.32 41.25 -2.21
C ARG A 510 37.83 41.61 -0.81
N PRO A 511 39.09 42.06 -0.64
CA PRO A 511 39.66 42.37 0.67
C PRO A 511 38.81 43.36 1.48
N GLU A 512 38.24 44.38 0.82
CA GLU A 512 37.37 45.39 1.44
C GLU A 512 36.02 44.85 1.93
N LYS A 513 35.65 43.62 1.56
CA LYS A 513 34.43 42.94 2.04
C LYS A 513 34.71 41.85 3.07
N ALA A 514 35.98 41.60 3.42
CA ALA A 514 36.35 40.54 4.36
C ALA A 514 35.68 40.71 5.74
N GLU A 515 35.67 41.93 6.29
CA GLU A 515 34.99 42.23 7.56
C GLU A 515 33.48 41.95 7.48
N ARG A 516 32.84 42.32 6.36
CA ARG A 516 31.42 42.07 6.16
C ARG A 516 31.09 40.58 6.08
N VAL A 517 31.94 39.78 5.43
CA VAL A 517 31.78 38.33 5.38
C VAL A 517 31.92 37.72 6.77
N ALA A 518 32.88 38.20 7.57
CA ALA A 518 33.05 37.77 8.95
C ALA A 518 31.84 38.11 9.83
N GLU A 519 31.29 39.32 9.69
CA GLU A 519 30.06 39.75 10.39
C GLU A 519 28.85 38.87 10.01
N LEU A 520 28.70 38.52 8.72
CA LEU A 520 27.64 37.62 8.28
C LEU A 520 27.84 36.19 8.81
N LYS A 521 29.09 35.69 8.85
CA LYS A 521 29.43 34.40 9.45
C LYS A 521 29.04 34.37 10.92
N GLU A 522 29.45 35.38 11.69
CA GLU A 522 29.10 35.50 13.11
C GLU A 522 27.58 35.53 13.31
N GLY A 523 26.85 36.30 12.50
CA GLY A 523 25.38 36.31 12.51
C GLY A 523 24.75 34.95 12.24
N CYS A 524 25.23 34.23 11.22
CA CYS A 524 24.77 32.90 10.88
C CYS A 524 25.00 31.92 12.04
N LEU A 525 26.19 31.94 12.63
CA LEU A 525 26.56 31.06 13.75
C LEU A 525 25.84 31.43 15.05
N ALA A 526 25.49 32.69 15.27
CA ALA A 526 24.71 33.13 16.42
C ALA A 526 23.20 32.82 16.30
N THR A 527 22.73 32.36 15.13
CA THR A 527 21.30 32.10 14.88
C THR A 527 20.86 30.76 15.51
N PRO A 528 19.90 30.74 16.45
CA PRO A 528 19.47 29.51 17.12
C PRO A 528 18.96 28.43 16.18
N ALA A 529 18.17 28.78 15.16
CA ALA A 529 17.66 27.82 14.19
C ALA A 529 18.77 27.18 13.35
N VAL A 530 19.84 27.92 13.03
CA VAL A 530 21.01 27.36 12.31
C VAL A 530 21.76 26.37 13.21
N GLN A 531 22.00 26.73 14.48
CA GLN A 531 22.64 25.83 15.45
C GLN A 531 21.82 24.55 15.69
N ALA A 532 20.49 24.67 15.71
CA ALA A 532 19.59 23.54 15.91
C ALA A 532 19.55 22.57 14.72
N HIS A 533 19.67 23.06 13.48
CA HIS A 533 19.37 22.28 12.28
C HIS A 533 20.55 21.99 11.35
N PHE A 534 21.74 22.52 11.64
CA PHE A 534 22.98 22.15 10.96
C PHE A 534 23.81 21.23 11.86
N LYS A 535 24.37 20.17 11.27
CA LYS A 535 25.28 19.24 11.95
C LYS A 535 26.57 19.94 12.36
N GLU A 536 27.16 20.68 11.42
CA GLU A 536 28.38 21.49 11.60
C GLU A 536 28.18 22.88 10.96
N PRO A 537 27.55 23.84 11.67
CA PRO A 537 27.17 25.15 11.11
C PRO A 537 28.34 25.92 10.48
N GLU A 538 29.50 25.94 11.14
CA GLU A 538 30.69 26.64 10.65
C GLU A 538 31.25 26.01 9.38
N ARG A 539 31.37 24.68 9.36
CA ARG A 539 31.81 23.94 8.18
C ARG A 539 30.87 24.16 7.00
N ALA A 540 29.55 24.19 7.24
CA ALA A 540 28.56 24.45 6.20
C ALA A 540 28.69 25.86 5.61
N TRP A 541 28.99 26.87 6.44
CA TRP A 541 29.29 28.23 5.99
C TRP A 541 30.56 28.27 5.13
N ASP A 542 31.66 27.71 5.64
CA ASP A 542 32.96 27.75 4.97
C ASP A 542 32.92 26.99 3.62
N ALA A 543 32.20 25.86 3.58
CA ALA A 543 31.95 25.12 2.34
C ALA A 543 31.19 25.97 1.31
N ALA A 544 30.13 26.68 1.72
CA ALA A 544 29.36 27.53 0.81
C ALA A 544 30.16 28.71 0.24
N LEU A 545 31.18 29.18 0.96
CA LEU A 545 32.11 30.22 0.49
C LEU A 545 33.35 29.69 -0.25
N THR A 546 33.47 28.37 -0.42
CA THR A 546 34.56 27.81 -1.23
C THR A 546 34.40 28.24 -2.69
N LEU A 547 35.47 28.83 -3.24
CA LEU A 547 35.48 29.41 -4.58
C LEU A 547 35.29 28.33 -5.66
N ASN A 548 34.45 28.63 -6.64
CA ASN A 548 34.07 27.74 -7.75
C ASN A 548 33.39 26.42 -7.32
N ASP A 549 33.09 26.24 -6.03
CA ASP A 549 32.44 25.05 -5.47
C ASP A 549 31.05 25.38 -4.91
N GLY A 550 30.96 26.38 -4.02
CA GLY A 550 29.69 26.82 -3.47
C GLY A 550 28.98 25.84 -2.52
N GLY A 551 29.70 24.86 -1.98
CA GLY A 551 29.20 23.89 -0.99
C GLY A 551 28.98 22.48 -1.55
N VAL A 552 29.19 22.27 -2.86
CA VAL A 552 28.96 20.98 -3.52
C VAL A 552 29.93 19.91 -3.01
N GLY A 553 31.21 20.24 -2.81
CA GLY A 553 32.20 19.30 -2.30
C GLY A 553 31.82 18.71 -0.94
N TYR A 554 31.32 19.55 -0.01
CA TYR A 554 30.85 19.09 1.30
C TYR A 554 29.63 18.18 1.17
N LEU A 555 28.70 18.50 0.26
CA LEU A 555 27.52 17.68 0.01
C LEU A 555 27.90 16.31 -0.58
N ILE A 556 28.81 16.25 -1.56
CA ILE A 556 29.31 14.99 -2.13
C ILE A 556 29.98 14.13 -1.06
N GLU A 557 30.75 14.74 -0.16
CA GLU A 557 31.41 14.03 0.93
C GLU A 557 30.39 13.35 1.86
N GLU A 558 29.37 14.08 2.33
CA GLU A 558 28.35 13.51 3.21
C GLU A 558 27.44 12.50 2.47
N LEU A 559 27.14 12.72 1.19
CA LEU A 559 26.43 11.74 0.35
C LEU A 559 27.20 10.42 0.25
N THR A 560 28.51 10.49 -0.02
CA THR A 560 29.38 9.30 -0.16
C THR A 560 29.43 8.48 1.13
N ARG A 561 29.25 9.10 2.29
CA ARG A 561 29.23 8.39 3.59
C ARG A 561 27.96 7.57 3.80
N VAL A 562 26.81 8.02 3.29
CA VAL A 562 25.51 7.37 3.55
C VAL A 562 24.99 6.54 2.38
N CYS A 563 25.35 6.90 1.14
CA CYS A 563 24.91 6.22 -0.08
C CYS A 563 25.77 4.96 -0.33
N THR A 564 25.57 3.94 0.51
CA THR A 564 26.32 2.67 0.45
C THR A 564 25.40 1.51 0.06
N ALA A 565 25.90 0.60 -0.78
CA ALA A 565 25.12 -0.53 -1.25
C ALA A 565 24.66 -1.44 -0.09
N GLU A 566 25.50 -1.54 0.95
CA GLU A 566 25.23 -2.29 2.18
C GLU A 566 24.02 -1.75 2.92
N SER A 567 23.85 -0.42 3.00
CA SER A 567 22.70 0.20 3.69
C SER A 567 21.39 -0.13 2.98
N LYS A 568 21.38 -0.08 1.64
CA LYS A 568 20.20 -0.48 0.84
C LYS A 568 19.85 -1.95 1.05
N VAL A 569 20.85 -2.83 1.00
CA VAL A 569 20.68 -4.28 1.21
C VAL A 569 20.14 -4.57 2.61
N ALA A 570 20.69 -3.94 3.65
CA ALA A 570 20.23 -4.12 5.03
C ALA A 570 18.79 -3.64 5.22
N GLN A 571 18.43 -2.48 4.66
CA GLN A 571 17.09 -1.91 4.78
C GLN A 571 16.03 -2.77 4.08
N ILE A 572 16.28 -3.18 2.82
CA ILE A 572 15.35 -4.06 2.08
C ILE A 572 15.29 -5.44 2.75
N GLY A 573 16.42 -5.96 3.23
CA GLY A 573 16.51 -7.20 4.01
C GLY A 573 15.60 -7.19 5.24
N ALA A 574 15.71 -6.17 6.08
CA ALA A 574 14.84 -6.04 7.26
C ALA A 574 13.35 -5.95 6.89
N GLN A 575 13.02 -5.23 5.81
CA GLN A 575 11.63 -5.11 5.35
C GLN A 575 11.06 -6.43 4.81
N ILE A 576 11.85 -7.21 4.05
CA ILE A 576 11.37 -8.45 3.46
C ILE A 576 11.21 -9.54 4.52
N GLU A 577 12.13 -9.63 5.50
CA GLU A 577 12.01 -10.62 6.58
C GLU A 577 10.83 -10.31 7.50
N LYS A 578 10.61 -9.03 7.84
CA LYS A 578 9.41 -8.62 8.57
C LYS A 578 8.14 -8.98 7.81
N LEU A 579 8.09 -8.69 6.51
CA LEU A 579 6.92 -9.01 5.68
C LEU A 579 6.68 -10.52 5.62
N ALA A 580 7.74 -11.33 5.47
CA ALA A 580 7.64 -12.78 5.45
C ALA A 580 7.07 -13.31 6.77
N GLU A 581 7.56 -12.82 7.92
CA GLU A 581 7.08 -13.24 9.24
C GLU A 581 5.64 -12.78 9.51
N ASP A 582 5.26 -11.56 9.11
CA ASP A 582 3.88 -11.04 9.25
C ASP A 582 2.87 -11.88 8.43
N LEU A 583 3.26 -12.34 7.23
CA LEU A 583 2.42 -13.20 6.38
C LEU A 583 2.39 -14.64 6.92
N ALA A 584 3.55 -15.19 7.32
CA ALA A 584 3.64 -16.52 7.89
C ALA A 584 2.84 -16.64 9.20
N GLY A 585 2.91 -15.62 10.07
CA GLY A 585 2.14 -15.57 11.31
C GLY A 585 0.63 -15.61 11.11
N GLN A 586 0.12 -15.08 9.99
CA GLN A 586 -1.30 -15.19 9.63
C GLN A 586 -1.68 -16.56 9.04
N LEU A 587 -0.72 -17.30 8.47
CA LEU A 587 -0.94 -18.61 7.86
C LEU A 587 -0.73 -19.78 8.85
N ARG A 588 0.20 -19.64 9.82
CA ARG A 588 0.54 -20.67 10.82
C ARG A 588 -0.68 -21.26 11.55
N PRO A 589 -1.71 -20.48 11.96
CA PRO A 589 -2.89 -21.04 12.62
C PRO A 589 -3.67 -22.09 11.78
N HIS A 590 -3.46 -22.09 10.46
CA HIS A 590 -4.12 -23.02 9.54
C HIS A 590 -3.26 -24.24 9.18
N HIS A 591 -2.02 -24.33 9.68
CA HIS A 591 -1.11 -25.46 9.48
C HIS A 591 -1.05 -26.33 10.74
N VAL A 592 -1.26 -27.63 10.57
CA VAL A 592 -1.23 -28.62 11.66
C VAL A 592 0.14 -29.31 11.67
N SER A 593 0.88 -29.23 12.79
CA SER A 593 2.13 -29.97 13.01
C SER A 593 1.85 -31.44 13.35
N ASP A 594 2.76 -32.36 12.98
CA ASP A 594 2.56 -33.82 13.03
C ASP A 594 2.66 -34.46 14.44
N ASP A 595 2.91 -33.68 15.51
CA ASP A 595 3.03 -34.19 16.89
C ASP A 595 1.90 -33.69 17.81
N ILE A 596 0.91 -34.55 18.07
CA ILE A 596 -0.22 -34.29 18.98
C ILE A 596 0.26 -34.08 20.43
N GLY A 597 1.35 -34.73 20.85
CA GLY A 597 1.92 -34.58 22.19
C GLY A 597 2.54 -33.19 22.36
N GLN A 598 3.31 -32.74 21.37
CA GLN A 598 3.83 -31.38 21.32
C GLN A 598 2.70 -30.34 21.28
N ARG A 599 1.64 -30.59 20.50
CA ARG A 599 0.46 -29.72 20.42
C ARG A 599 -0.21 -29.53 21.79
N ILE A 600 -0.39 -30.60 22.56
CA ILE A 600 -0.99 -30.50 23.90
C ILE A 600 -0.09 -29.70 24.84
N GLU A 601 1.23 -29.91 24.78
CA GLU A 601 2.18 -29.22 25.65
C GLU A 601 2.31 -27.73 25.33
N GLU A 602 2.40 -27.36 24.04
CA GLU A 602 2.42 -25.97 23.59
C GLU A 602 1.12 -25.23 23.95
N LYS A 603 -0.02 -25.90 23.76
CA LYS A 603 -1.34 -25.36 24.10
C LYS A 603 -1.50 -25.18 25.61
N ARG A 604 -0.99 -26.11 26.42
CA ARG A 604 -0.94 -25.96 27.88
C ARG A 604 -0.03 -24.82 28.32
N ALA A 605 1.14 -24.67 27.71
CA ALA A 605 2.03 -23.55 28.00
C ALA A 605 1.39 -22.20 27.66
N ALA A 606 0.72 -22.09 26.51
CA ALA A 606 -0.02 -20.89 26.13
C ALA A 606 -1.22 -20.62 27.06
N ALA A 607 -1.94 -21.67 27.48
CA ALA A 607 -3.03 -21.54 28.45
C ALA A 607 -2.51 -21.06 29.81
N ALA A 608 -1.37 -21.56 30.28
CA ALA A 608 -0.73 -21.13 31.52
C ALA A 608 -0.39 -19.63 31.48
N GLU A 609 0.22 -19.13 30.40
CA GLU A 609 0.52 -17.70 30.24
C GLU A 609 -0.76 -16.83 30.27
N ILE A 610 -1.84 -17.31 29.65
CA ILE A 610 -3.15 -16.63 29.71
C ILE A 610 -3.66 -16.62 31.15
N ILE A 611 -3.61 -17.75 31.85
CA ILE A 611 -4.10 -17.90 33.23
C ILE A 611 -3.31 -17.00 34.18
N ASP A 612 -1.98 -16.91 34.05
CA ASP A 612 -1.13 -16.02 34.84
C ASP A 612 -1.57 -14.55 34.66
N GLY A 613 -1.82 -14.13 33.42
CA GLY A 613 -2.34 -12.79 33.13
C GLY A 613 -3.75 -12.56 33.69
N LEU A 614 -4.62 -13.57 33.63
CA LEU A 614 -5.97 -13.51 34.22
C LEU A 614 -5.95 -13.52 35.75
N GLU A 615 -4.95 -14.11 36.38
CA GLU A 615 -4.73 -14.02 37.83
C GLU A 615 -4.41 -12.58 38.23
N ILE A 616 -3.57 -11.88 37.45
CA ILE A 616 -3.32 -10.44 37.64
C ILE A 616 -4.63 -9.66 37.48
N ALA A 617 -5.46 -9.98 36.49
CA ALA A 617 -6.77 -9.36 36.32
C ALA A 617 -7.70 -9.61 37.51
N LEU A 618 -7.71 -10.82 38.09
CA LEU A 618 -8.47 -11.15 39.29
C LEU A 618 -7.98 -10.35 40.50
N GLN A 619 -6.67 -10.33 40.75
CA GLN A 619 -6.05 -9.58 41.86
C GLN A 619 -6.36 -8.07 41.78
N ARG A 620 -6.58 -7.55 40.56
CA ARG A 620 -6.99 -6.15 40.31
C ARG A 620 -8.52 -5.94 40.34
N HIS A 621 -9.31 -6.97 40.64
CA HIS A 621 -10.78 -6.96 40.56
C HIS A 621 -11.32 -6.57 39.16
N ARG A 622 -10.60 -6.96 38.10
CA ARG A 622 -10.92 -6.64 36.69
C ARG A 622 -11.35 -7.85 35.86
N PHE A 623 -11.40 -9.05 36.41
CA PHE A 623 -11.77 -10.25 35.65
C PHE A 623 -13.13 -10.11 34.93
N GLY A 624 -14.14 -9.52 35.58
CA GLY A 624 -15.43 -9.24 34.93
C GLY A 624 -15.34 -8.27 33.74
N ALA A 625 -14.41 -7.32 33.77
CA ALA A 625 -14.15 -6.41 32.65
C ALA A 625 -13.44 -7.12 31.48
N VAL A 626 -12.57 -8.09 31.78
CA VAL A 626 -11.98 -8.97 30.76
C VAL A 626 -13.08 -9.78 30.07
N LEU A 627 -13.98 -10.41 30.84
CA LEU A 627 -15.12 -11.14 30.26
C LEU A 627 -16.01 -10.24 29.39
N ALA A 628 -16.31 -9.02 29.85
CA ALA A 628 -17.09 -8.06 29.07
C ALA A 628 -16.40 -7.67 27.75
N ALA A 629 -15.07 -7.54 27.74
CA ALA A 629 -14.30 -7.26 26.52
C ALA A 629 -14.30 -8.43 25.52
N LEU A 630 -14.51 -9.65 25.99
CA LEU A 630 -14.63 -10.85 25.15
C LEU A 630 -16.06 -11.09 24.62
N MET A 631 -17.04 -10.35 25.12
CA MET A 631 -18.45 -10.47 24.72
C MET A 631 -18.77 -9.68 23.45
N VAL A 632 -19.83 -10.07 22.76
CA VAL A 632 -20.39 -9.31 21.63
C VAL A 632 -21.47 -8.34 22.11
N ASP A 633 -21.48 -7.15 21.51
CA ASP A 633 -22.49 -6.13 21.74
C ASP A 633 -23.73 -6.38 20.86
N GLN A 634 -24.91 -6.34 21.45
CA GLN A 634 -26.17 -6.63 20.77
C GLN A 634 -26.48 -5.62 19.67
N ASP A 635 -26.20 -4.33 19.91
CA ASP A 635 -26.50 -3.27 18.95
C ASP A 635 -25.60 -3.39 17.71
N GLN A 636 -24.31 -3.73 17.90
CA GLN A 636 -23.39 -4.02 16.79
C GLN A 636 -23.85 -5.21 15.95
N VAL A 637 -24.39 -6.26 16.58
CA VAL A 637 -24.96 -7.39 15.86
C VAL A 637 -26.18 -6.96 15.05
N GLN A 638 -27.10 -6.22 15.65
CA GLN A 638 -28.31 -5.72 14.99
C GLN A 638 -27.99 -4.85 13.76
N ASP A 639 -27.04 -3.93 13.91
CA ASP A 639 -26.58 -3.05 12.82
C ASP A 639 -25.97 -3.83 11.66
N ARG A 640 -25.25 -4.93 11.95
CA ARG A 640 -24.65 -5.76 10.91
C ARG A 640 -25.70 -6.62 10.19
N ILE A 641 -26.58 -7.29 10.93
CA ILE A 641 -27.55 -8.23 10.34
C ILE A 641 -28.72 -7.53 9.64
N SER A 642 -28.98 -6.26 9.93
CA SER A 642 -29.98 -5.44 9.23
C SER A 642 -29.54 -5.00 7.81
N ARG A 643 -28.29 -5.29 7.40
CA ARG A 643 -27.73 -4.88 6.11
C ARG A 643 -27.24 -6.10 5.34
N VAL A 644 -28.10 -6.67 4.50
CA VAL A 644 -27.70 -7.78 3.61
C VAL A 644 -26.81 -7.24 2.48
N PRO A 645 -25.54 -7.68 2.37
CA PRO A 645 -24.66 -7.28 1.26
C PRO A 645 -25.18 -7.80 -0.09
N SER A 646 -24.91 -7.09 -1.18
CA SER A 646 -25.28 -7.50 -2.54
C SER A 646 -24.69 -8.87 -2.95
N SER A 647 -23.59 -9.28 -2.32
CA SER A 647 -22.94 -10.58 -2.51
C SER A 647 -23.68 -11.77 -1.90
N ILE A 648 -24.75 -11.53 -1.13
CA ILE A 648 -25.52 -12.58 -0.44
C ILE A 648 -26.97 -12.54 -0.92
N ARG A 649 -27.45 -13.68 -1.41
CA ARG A 649 -28.89 -13.88 -1.69
C ARG A 649 -29.52 -14.67 -0.56
N ILE A 650 -30.52 -14.07 0.08
CA ILE A 650 -31.31 -14.75 1.11
C ILE A 650 -32.41 -15.57 0.44
N SER A 651 -32.35 -16.89 0.57
CA SER A 651 -33.40 -17.78 0.07
C SER A 651 -34.61 -17.71 1.01
N SER A 652 -35.70 -17.07 0.58
CA SER A 652 -36.96 -17.08 1.35
C SER A 652 -37.58 -18.49 1.34
N ALA A 653 -37.85 -19.06 2.52
CA ALA A 653 -38.48 -20.37 2.67
C ALA A 653 -39.95 -20.44 2.19
N VAL A 654 -40.51 -19.36 1.64
CA VAL A 654 -41.89 -19.32 1.11
C VAL A 654 -41.87 -19.32 -0.41
N SER A 655 -41.53 -20.46 -1.03
CA SER A 655 -41.80 -20.74 -2.45
C SER A 655 -41.77 -22.24 -2.81
N SER A 656 -42.03 -23.14 -1.85
CA SER A 656 -42.16 -24.59 -2.10
C SER A 656 -43.61 -25.07 -2.23
N ALA A 657 -44.56 -24.17 -2.52
CA ALA A 657 -45.97 -24.54 -2.76
C ALA A 657 -46.60 -23.94 -4.04
N ALA A 658 -45.83 -23.24 -4.88
CA ALA A 658 -46.33 -22.62 -6.11
C ALA A 658 -45.43 -22.89 -7.31
N SER A 659 -45.18 -24.16 -7.61
CA SER A 659 -44.62 -24.59 -8.90
C SER A 659 -45.28 -25.86 -9.41
N VAL A 660 -46.62 -25.92 -9.29
CA VAL A 660 -47.43 -26.80 -10.13
C VAL A 660 -47.93 -25.99 -11.33
N ALA A 661 -47.62 -26.50 -12.52
CA ALA A 661 -48.12 -26.11 -13.84
C ALA A 661 -47.42 -24.93 -14.55
N ALA A 662 -46.37 -25.27 -15.30
CA ALA A 662 -46.23 -24.81 -16.69
C ALA A 662 -45.42 -25.87 -17.48
N GLN A 663 -46.14 -26.83 -18.07
CA GLN A 663 -45.57 -27.72 -19.09
C GLN A 663 -45.35 -26.92 -20.39
N PRO A 664 -44.19 -27.05 -21.06
CA PRO A 664 -44.05 -26.60 -22.44
C PRO A 664 -44.79 -27.57 -23.37
N ARG A 665 -45.61 -27.03 -24.29
CA ARG A 665 -46.24 -27.77 -25.38
C ARG A 665 -45.18 -28.45 -26.25
N ALA A 666 -45.17 -29.78 -26.27
CA ALA A 666 -44.41 -30.57 -27.22
C ALA A 666 -45.14 -30.65 -28.58
N ALA A 667 -44.43 -30.35 -29.66
CA ALA A 667 -44.87 -30.59 -31.03
C ALA A 667 -44.95 -32.10 -31.31
N ALA A 668 -46.01 -32.51 -32.01
CA ALA A 668 -46.31 -33.89 -32.34
C ALA A 668 -45.34 -34.47 -33.39
N GLY A 669 -44.67 -35.57 -33.04
CA GLY A 669 -44.00 -36.49 -33.97
C GLY A 669 -44.82 -37.79 -34.14
N PRO A 670 -44.68 -38.51 -35.27
CA PRO A 670 -45.65 -39.52 -35.68
C PRO A 670 -45.53 -40.84 -34.88
N LEU A 671 -46.69 -41.48 -34.71
CA LEU A 671 -46.96 -42.73 -34.00
C LEU A 671 -46.10 -43.91 -34.50
N ARG A 672 -45.50 -44.66 -33.56
CA ARG A 672 -44.91 -45.99 -33.80
C ARG A 672 -45.83 -47.10 -33.25
N PRO A 673 -46.02 -48.23 -33.95
CA PRO A 673 -46.85 -49.34 -33.47
C PRO A 673 -46.11 -50.24 -32.47
N PRO A 674 -46.82 -51.06 -31.68
CA PRO A 674 -46.23 -51.86 -30.60
C PRO A 674 -45.43 -53.07 -31.13
N PRO A 675 -44.38 -53.52 -30.41
CA PRO A 675 -43.52 -54.63 -30.86
C PRO A 675 -44.15 -56.01 -30.59
N ARG A 676 -43.89 -56.95 -31.51
CA ARG A 676 -44.25 -58.37 -31.41
C ARG A 676 -43.25 -59.17 -30.55
N PRO A 677 -43.66 -60.29 -29.91
CA PRO A 677 -42.79 -61.09 -29.07
C PRO A 677 -41.89 -62.04 -29.89
N GLY A 678 -40.61 -62.14 -29.52
CA GLY A 678 -39.72 -63.23 -29.93
C GLY A 678 -38.45 -62.85 -30.70
N ARG A 679 -37.43 -62.29 -30.02
CA ARG A 679 -35.99 -62.55 -30.23
C ARG A 679 -35.15 -61.81 -29.16
N PRO A 680 -33.91 -62.27 -28.88
CA PRO A 680 -33.21 -62.05 -27.61
C PRO A 680 -32.49 -60.70 -27.53
N ASN A 681 -32.35 -60.22 -26.30
CA ASN A 681 -31.64 -59.01 -25.88
C ASN A 681 -30.21 -58.92 -26.45
N GLY A 682 -29.99 -57.94 -27.34
CA GLY A 682 -28.67 -57.36 -27.59
C GLY A 682 -28.58 -56.05 -26.82
N ALA A 683 -27.78 -56.00 -25.77
CA ALA A 683 -27.50 -54.77 -25.03
C ALA A 683 -26.74 -53.77 -25.93
N PRO A 684 -27.17 -52.50 -26.06
CA PRO A 684 -26.32 -51.46 -26.59
C PRO A 684 -25.44 -50.89 -25.47
N SER A 685 -24.15 -50.79 -25.78
CA SER A 685 -23.11 -50.11 -25.03
C SER A 685 -23.51 -48.67 -24.66
N ARG A 686 -23.27 -48.33 -23.40
CA ARG A 686 -23.40 -46.97 -22.84
C ARG A 686 -22.23 -46.13 -23.38
N PRO A 687 -22.45 -44.96 -24.01
CA PRO A 687 -21.37 -44.03 -24.27
C PRO A 687 -20.84 -43.46 -22.96
N GLU A 688 -19.52 -43.42 -22.79
CA GLU A 688 -18.87 -42.67 -21.72
C GLU A 688 -19.23 -41.18 -21.84
N PRO A 689 -19.47 -40.47 -20.72
CA PRO A 689 -19.62 -39.02 -20.76
C PRO A 689 -18.28 -38.38 -21.13
N ALA A 690 -18.31 -37.47 -22.11
CA ALA A 690 -17.21 -36.58 -22.41
C ALA A 690 -16.85 -35.73 -21.18
N PRO A 691 -15.57 -35.38 -20.97
CA PRO A 691 -15.15 -34.56 -19.84
C PRO A 691 -15.84 -33.19 -19.92
N GLU A 692 -16.55 -32.84 -18.85
CA GLU A 692 -17.11 -31.51 -18.65
C GLU A 692 -15.97 -30.48 -18.70
N ALA A 693 -16.13 -29.50 -19.59
CA ALA A 693 -15.27 -28.33 -19.62
C ALA A 693 -15.38 -27.61 -18.27
N GLN A 694 -14.26 -27.51 -17.56
CA GLN A 694 -14.14 -26.74 -16.33
C GLN A 694 -14.49 -25.28 -16.61
N ALA A 695 -15.68 -24.86 -16.17
CA ALA A 695 -16.04 -23.46 -16.08
C ALA A 695 -15.20 -22.81 -14.97
N SER A 696 -14.47 -21.74 -15.32
CA SER A 696 -13.78 -20.88 -14.35
C SER A 696 -14.78 -20.13 -13.46
N PRO A 697 -14.42 -19.74 -12.22
CA PRO A 697 -15.40 -19.32 -11.21
C PRO A 697 -15.88 -17.89 -11.45
N LEU A 698 -17.15 -17.75 -11.86
CA LEU A 698 -17.91 -16.51 -11.72
C LEU A 698 -18.12 -16.20 -10.23
N GLY A 699 -18.11 -14.93 -9.85
CA GLY A 699 -18.32 -14.48 -8.47
C GLY A 699 -19.52 -15.17 -7.82
N ASN A 700 -19.24 -16.06 -6.86
CA ASN A 700 -20.26 -16.84 -6.18
C ASN A 700 -21.11 -15.92 -5.31
N ILE A 701 -22.25 -15.45 -5.83
CA ILE A 701 -23.34 -14.95 -4.99
C ILE A 701 -23.75 -16.11 -4.08
N ARG A 702 -23.35 -16.02 -2.81
CA ARG A 702 -23.58 -17.09 -1.84
C ARG A 702 -25.05 -17.05 -1.47
N THR A 703 -25.79 -18.10 -1.84
CA THR A 703 -27.18 -18.26 -1.45
C THR A 703 -27.21 -18.92 -0.08
N MET A 704 -27.85 -18.28 0.89
CA MET A 704 -27.94 -18.76 2.27
C MET A 704 -29.32 -18.46 2.85
N THR A 705 -29.72 -19.19 3.89
CA THR A 705 -30.98 -18.92 4.58
C THR A 705 -30.85 -17.68 5.47
N PRO A 706 -31.96 -17.00 5.83
CA PRO A 706 -31.93 -15.86 6.74
C PRO A 706 -31.16 -16.15 8.03
N GLU A 707 -31.36 -17.35 8.59
CA GLU A 707 -30.78 -17.77 9.86
C GLU A 707 -29.28 -18.04 9.73
N ALA A 708 -28.84 -18.60 8.60
CA ALA A 708 -27.44 -18.80 8.33
C ALA A 708 -26.70 -17.46 8.19
N PHE A 709 -27.29 -16.51 7.46
CA PHE A 709 -26.74 -15.16 7.34
C PHE A 709 -26.64 -14.45 8.69
N GLN A 710 -27.71 -14.47 9.49
CA GLN A 710 -27.74 -13.83 10.81
C GLN A 710 -26.73 -14.48 11.77
N ALA A 711 -26.66 -15.81 11.82
CA ALA A 711 -25.73 -16.52 12.69
C ALA A 711 -24.26 -16.29 12.31
N GLU A 712 -23.92 -16.45 11.01
CA GLU A 712 -22.54 -16.25 10.52
C GLU A 712 -22.10 -14.79 10.71
N SER A 713 -22.95 -13.82 10.36
CA SER A 713 -22.65 -12.39 10.51
C SER A 713 -22.46 -11.98 11.98
N SER A 714 -23.21 -12.59 12.90
CA SER A 714 -23.07 -12.28 14.33
C SER A 714 -21.73 -12.77 14.89
N VAL A 715 -21.26 -13.94 14.42
CA VAL A 715 -19.93 -14.46 14.77
C VAL A 715 -18.84 -13.62 14.13
N GLU A 716 -19.01 -13.12 12.90
CA GLU A 716 -18.08 -12.16 12.30
C GLU A 716 -17.92 -10.91 13.17
N VAL A 717 -19.02 -10.30 13.63
CA VAL A 717 -18.98 -9.13 14.52
C VAL A 717 -18.22 -9.42 15.81
N TRP A 718 -18.46 -10.60 16.41
CA TRP A 718 -17.76 -11.03 17.62
C TRP A 718 -16.25 -11.19 17.37
N VAL A 719 -15.85 -11.88 16.30
CA VAL A 719 -14.43 -12.05 15.93
C VAL A 719 -13.75 -10.71 15.63
N GLU A 720 -14.44 -9.78 14.98
CA GLU A 720 -13.96 -8.40 14.79
C GLU A 720 -13.80 -7.65 16.14
N GLY A 721 -14.69 -7.90 17.10
CA GLY A 721 -14.58 -7.39 18.47
C GLY A 721 -13.35 -7.94 19.20
N LEU A 722 -13.10 -9.24 19.12
CA LEU A 722 -11.91 -9.88 19.68
C LEU A 722 -10.61 -9.31 19.09
N LYS A 723 -10.58 -9.05 17.78
CA LYS A 723 -9.44 -8.40 17.09
C LYS A 723 -9.24 -6.97 17.58
N ARG A 724 -10.32 -6.19 17.73
CA ARG A 724 -10.27 -4.84 18.32
C ARG A 724 -9.70 -4.87 19.75
N PHE A 725 -10.11 -5.84 20.57
CA PHE A 725 -9.59 -6.01 21.93
C PHE A 725 -8.10 -6.34 21.95
N ARG A 726 -7.63 -7.24 21.06
CA ARG A 726 -6.20 -7.57 20.91
C ARG A 726 -5.36 -6.36 20.53
N ASP A 727 -5.89 -5.48 19.69
CA ASP A 727 -5.15 -4.34 19.13
C ASP A 727 -5.13 -3.12 20.10
N ASP A 728 -5.96 -3.13 21.14
CA ASP A 728 -5.95 -2.13 22.21
C ASP A 728 -4.90 -2.46 23.30
N LEU A 729 -3.64 -2.13 22.99
CA LEU A 729 -2.48 -2.41 23.85
C LEU A 729 -2.59 -1.80 25.26
N ASP A 730 -3.26 -0.65 25.38
CA ASP A 730 -3.44 0.04 26.67
C ASP A 730 -4.42 -0.73 27.55
N THR A 731 -5.56 -1.16 26.99
CA THR A 731 -6.56 -1.93 27.72
C THR A 731 -6.05 -3.32 28.14
N ILE A 732 -5.39 -4.05 27.24
CA ILE A 732 -4.84 -5.39 27.60
C ILE A 732 -3.74 -5.29 28.65
N GLY A 733 -2.88 -4.27 28.57
CA GLY A 733 -1.84 -4.02 29.58
C GLY A 733 -2.45 -3.68 30.95
N HIS A 734 -3.57 -2.95 30.98
CA HIS A 734 -4.31 -2.68 32.20
C HIS A 734 -4.85 -3.97 32.87
N PHE A 735 -5.21 -4.98 32.08
CA PHE A 735 -5.64 -6.29 32.57
C PHE A 735 -4.49 -7.22 32.96
N GLY A 736 -3.24 -6.86 32.64
CA GLY A 736 -2.09 -7.74 32.88
C GLY A 736 -1.90 -8.80 31.79
N LEU A 737 -2.51 -8.60 30.63
CA LEU A 737 -2.40 -9.48 29.46
C LEU A 737 -1.40 -8.91 28.45
N THR A 738 -0.83 -9.79 27.61
CA THR A 738 0.05 -9.41 26.50
C THR A 738 -0.71 -9.53 25.18
N GLN A 739 -0.24 -8.85 24.12
CA GLN A 739 -0.85 -8.99 22.81
C GLN A 739 -0.81 -10.45 22.32
N THR A 740 0.26 -11.17 22.64
CA THR A 740 0.43 -12.60 22.35
C THR A 740 -0.59 -13.45 23.11
N SER A 741 -0.76 -13.24 24.42
CA SER A 741 -1.70 -14.04 25.22
C SER A 741 -3.15 -13.83 24.78
N VAL A 742 -3.54 -12.59 24.45
CA VAL A 742 -4.87 -12.30 23.90
C VAL A 742 -5.06 -12.90 22.50
N THR A 743 -4.01 -12.91 21.67
CA THR A 743 -4.06 -13.58 20.36
C THR A 743 -4.35 -15.08 20.51
N ASN A 744 -3.64 -15.73 21.42
CA ASN A 744 -3.84 -17.15 21.71
C ASN A 744 -5.23 -17.42 22.29
N LEU A 745 -5.68 -16.61 23.25
CA LEU A 745 -7.03 -16.73 23.83
C LEU A 745 -8.12 -16.59 22.76
N ASN A 746 -8.02 -15.59 21.89
CA ASN A 746 -8.99 -15.37 20.81
C ASN A 746 -9.06 -16.55 19.84
N ALA A 747 -7.91 -17.15 19.51
CA ALA A 747 -7.84 -18.33 18.65
C ALA A 747 -8.53 -19.54 19.30
N GLU A 748 -8.27 -19.79 20.59
CA GLU A 748 -8.88 -20.89 21.35
C GLU A 748 -10.39 -20.72 21.54
N LEU A 749 -10.86 -19.50 21.82
CA LEU A 749 -12.28 -19.19 21.92
C LEU A 749 -13.00 -19.40 20.57
N THR A 750 -12.37 -18.98 19.47
CA THR A 750 -12.95 -19.14 18.12
C THR A 750 -12.99 -20.61 17.70
N HIS A 751 -11.99 -21.41 18.05
CA HIS A 751 -12.01 -22.87 17.85
C HIS A 751 -13.11 -23.51 18.70
N ALA A 752 -13.13 -23.23 20.00
CA ALA A 752 -14.12 -23.80 20.92
C ALA A 752 -15.56 -23.42 20.53
N LEU A 753 -15.83 -22.21 20.04
CA LEU A 753 -17.15 -21.80 19.59
C LEU A 753 -17.65 -22.70 18.44
N ARG A 754 -16.76 -23.04 17.49
CA ARG A 754 -17.04 -23.96 16.38
C ARG A 754 -17.23 -25.39 16.86
N ARG A 755 -16.29 -25.90 17.66
CA ARG A 755 -16.31 -27.27 18.21
C ARG A 755 -17.57 -27.53 19.06
N CYS A 756 -17.99 -26.54 19.84
CA CYS A 756 -19.20 -26.61 20.64
C CYS A 756 -20.49 -26.46 19.81
N GLY A 757 -20.42 -26.20 18.50
CA GLY A 757 -21.60 -26.13 17.62
C GLY A 757 -22.52 -24.93 17.91
N VAL A 758 -21.99 -23.81 18.42
CA VAL A 758 -22.79 -22.65 18.83
C VAL A 758 -23.53 -22.04 17.64
N VAL A 759 -22.89 -21.97 16.47
CA VAL A 759 -23.49 -21.43 15.23
C VAL A 759 -24.73 -22.22 14.82
N GLU A 760 -24.66 -23.55 14.87
CA GLU A 760 -25.81 -24.39 14.51
C GLU A 760 -26.95 -24.24 15.53
N ARG A 761 -26.62 -24.11 16.83
CA ARG A 761 -27.64 -23.81 17.85
C ARG A 761 -28.32 -22.45 17.64
N ILE A 762 -27.57 -21.43 17.23
CA ILE A 762 -28.14 -20.12 16.87
C ILE A 762 -29.08 -20.29 15.67
N LYS A 763 -28.63 -20.97 14.61
CA LYS A 763 -29.47 -21.24 13.42
C LYS A 763 -30.76 -21.96 13.80
N ASP A 764 -30.70 -22.99 14.62
CA ASP A 764 -31.89 -23.75 15.05
C ASP A 764 -32.87 -22.91 15.87
N GLN A 765 -32.37 -22.06 16.77
CA GLN A 765 -33.21 -21.16 17.55
C GLN A 765 -33.84 -20.06 16.70
N LEU A 766 -33.09 -19.48 15.76
CA LEU A 766 -33.61 -18.51 14.80
C LEU A 766 -34.68 -19.13 13.90
N ARG A 767 -34.48 -20.38 13.44
CA ARG A 767 -35.49 -21.13 12.67
C ARG A 767 -36.79 -21.30 13.45
N ALA A 768 -36.69 -21.62 14.75
CA ALA A 768 -37.86 -21.78 15.62
C ALA A 768 -38.64 -20.47 15.84
N MET A 769 -37.99 -19.31 15.69
CA MET A 769 -38.61 -17.99 15.81
C MET A 769 -39.04 -17.38 14.46
N ASN A 770 -38.73 -18.04 13.34
CA ASN A 770 -38.97 -17.46 12.02
C ASN A 770 -40.45 -17.60 11.60
N PHE A 771 -41.22 -16.51 11.75
CA PHE A 771 -42.61 -16.39 11.30
C PHE A 771 -42.76 -15.83 9.86
N GLY A 772 -41.73 -15.92 9.01
CA GLY A 772 -41.78 -15.48 7.61
C GLY A 772 -41.61 -13.97 7.40
N HIS A 773 -40.93 -13.27 8.31
CA HIS A 773 -40.60 -11.86 8.17
C HIS A 773 -39.31 -11.64 7.36
N THR A 774 -39.10 -10.42 6.85
CA THR A 774 -37.83 -10.03 6.22
C THR A 774 -36.72 -9.88 7.26
N VAL A 775 -35.46 -10.07 6.84
CA VAL A 775 -34.27 -10.01 7.71
C VAL A 775 -34.24 -8.71 8.53
N ASP A 776 -34.55 -7.57 7.91
CA ASP A 776 -34.56 -6.25 8.57
C ASP A 776 -35.56 -6.18 9.73
N LYS A 777 -36.74 -6.81 9.59
CA LYS A 777 -37.78 -6.82 10.63
C LYS A 777 -37.50 -7.83 11.74
N GLN A 778 -36.62 -8.80 11.47
CA GLN A 778 -36.17 -9.80 12.44
C GLN A 778 -34.85 -9.42 13.12
N ALA A 779 -34.21 -8.32 12.71
CA ALA A 779 -32.86 -7.97 13.17
C ALA A 779 -32.79 -7.77 14.69
N GLU A 780 -33.77 -7.10 15.31
CA GLU A 780 -33.80 -6.89 16.76
C GLU A 780 -34.00 -8.19 17.57
N PRO A 781 -35.01 -9.04 17.33
CA PRO A 781 -35.11 -10.31 18.05
C PRO A 781 -33.98 -11.29 17.71
N ALA A 782 -33.46 -11.27 16.48
CA ALA A 782 -32.33 -12.10 16.09
C ALA A 782 -31.03 -11.67 16.75
N SER A 783 -30.80 -10.35 16.95
CA SER A 783 -29.59 -9.85 17.61
C SER A 783 -29.56 -10.26 19.09
N ILE A 784 -30.70 -10.24 19.79
CA ILE A 784 -30.83 -10.73 21.18
C ILE A 784 -30.40 -12.20 21.25
N VAL A 785 -30.98 -13.06 20.41
CA VAL A 785 -30.66 -14.51 20.40
C VAL A 785 -29.19 -14.75 20.10
N CYS A 786 -28.64 -14.07 19.08
CA CYS A 786 -27.24 -14.22 18.70
C CYS A 786 -26.31 -13.76 19.83
N ALA A 787 -26.56 -12.59 20.41
CA ALA A 787 -25.74 -12.04 21.49
C ALA A 787 -25.81 -12.90 22.76
N GLU A 788 -27.00 -13.35 23.19
CA GLU A 788 -27.16 -14.22 24.35
C GLU A 788 -26.42 -15.55 24.17
N ARG A 789 -26.48 -16.16 22.98
CA ARG A 789 -25.80 -17.44 22.71
C ARG A 789 -24.29 -17.30 22.68
N ILE A 790 -23.78 -16.25 22.03
CA ILE A 790 -22.34 -15.97 21.99
C ILE A 790 -21.83 -15.62 23.40
N ASN A 791 -22.51 -14.74 24.12
CA ASN A 791 -22.08 -14.29 25.46
C ASN A 791 -22.25 -15.37 26.52
N GLY A 792 -23.28 -16.23 26.40
CA GLY A 792 -23.44 -17.43 27.22
C GLY A 792 -22.32 -18.46 27.00
N PHE A 793 -21.88 -18.62 25.75
CA PHE A 793 -20.68 -19.39 25.44
C PHE A 793 -19.44 -18.76 26.09
N VAL A 794 -19.19 -17.46 25.93
CA VAL A 794 -18.03 -16.79 26.54
C VAL A 794 -18.00 -16.92 28.07
N THR A 795 -19.17 -16.88 28.71
CA THR A 795 -19.29 -16.96 30.18
C THR A 795 -18.96 -18.34 30.73
N THR A 796 -19.20 -19.40 29.96
CA THR A 796 -19.14 -20.80 30.45
C THR A 796 -18.23 -21.71 29.63
N LEU A 797 -17.61 -21.16 28.58
CA LEU A 797 -16.82 -21.86 27.57
C LEU A 797 -17.54 -23.08 26.96
N GLY A 798 -18.89 -23.03 26.95
CA GLY A 798 -19.75 -24.10 26.46
C GLY A 798 -19.95 -25.29 27.40
N PHE A 799 -19.38 -25.28 28.61
CA PHE A 799 -19.54 -26.42 29.55
C PHE A 799 -20.91 -26.47 30.22
N SER A 800 -21.61 -25.34 30.36
CA SER A 800 -22.97 -25.32 30.92
C SER A 800 -24.00 -26.02 30.03
N ASP A 801 -23.72 -26.17 28.73
CA ASP A 801 -24.55 -26.91 27.78
C ASP A 801 -24.34 -28.44 27.89
N ARG A 802 -23.41 -28.91 28.73
CA ARG A 802 -23.08 -30.34 28.91
C ARG A 802 -23.60 -30.89 30.25
N PRO A 803 -23.89 -32.20 30.37
CA PRO A 803 -24.20 -32.85 31.65
C PRO A 803 -23.06 -32.65 32.67
N GLU A 804 -23.39 -32.42 33.94
CA GLU A 804 -22.40 -32.11 35.00
C GLU A 804 -21.32 -33.19 35.15
N GLU A 805 -21.64 -34.45 34.86
CA GLU A 805 -20.74 -35.60 34.95
C GLU A 805 -19.60 -35.55 33.93
N THR A 806 -19.80 -34.80 32.84
CA THR A 806 -18.84 -34.66 31.73
C THR A 806 -18.03 -33.36 31.79
N ARG A 807 -18.30 -32.52 32.79
CA ARG A 807 -17.62 -31.24 32.96
C ARG A 807 -16.29 -31.42 33.71
N PRO A 808 -15.30 -30.53 33.47
CA PRO A 808 -14.06 -30.47 34.24
C PRO A 808 -14.35 -30.39 35.74
N ARG A 809 -13.53 -31.10 36.54
CA ARG A 809 -13.67 -31.14 38.00
C ARG A 809 -12.60 -30.30 38.68
N ILE A 810 -13.06 -29.48 39.64
CA ILE A 810 -12.22 -28.72 40.56
C ILE A 810 -12.09 -29.54 41.84
N ASP A 811 -10.86 -29.83 42.25
CA ASP A 811 -10.56 -30.41 43.57
C ASP A 811 -10.60 -29.31 44.63
N LEU A 812 -11.48 -29.47 45.62
CA LEU A 812 -11.66 -28.52 46.73
C LEU A 812 -10.88 -28.92 47.98
N GLY A 813 -10.13 -30.03 47.93
CA GLY A 813 -9.46 -30.64 49.08
C GLY A 813 -10.37 -31.58 49.89
N GLU A 814 -9.77 -32.36 50.79
CA GLU A 814 -10.46 -33.32 51.68
C GLU A 814 -11.36 -34.33 50.94
N GLY A 815 -11.00 -34.71 49.71
CA GLY A 815 -11.75 -35.69 48.92
C GLY A 815 -13.04 -35.18 48.28
N HIS A 816 -13.29 -33.86 48.32
CA HIS A 816 -14.45 -33.23 47.70
C HIS A 816 -14.07 -32.60 46.36
N ALA A 817 -14.73 -33.01 45.28
CA ALA A 817 -14.58 -32.41 43.95
C ALA A 817 -15.93 -31.98 43.42
N ARG A 818 -15.97 -30.86 42.69
CA ARG A 818 -17.18 -30.36 42.01
C ARG A 818 -16.93 -30.11 40.54
N ALA A 819 -17.97 -30.19 39.72
CA ALA A 819 -17.88 -29.76 38.33
C ALA A 819 -17.81 -28.22 38.25
N VAL A 820 -17.16 -27.72 37.20
CA VAL A 820 -17.23 -26.30 36.83
C VAL A 820 -18.68 -25.91 36.50
N PHE A 821 -19.07 -24.70 36.89
CA PHE A 821 -20.40 -24.14 36.68
C PHE A 821 -21.58 -24.96 37.25
N THR A 822 -21.33 -25.81 38.26
CA THR A 822 -22.42 -26.45 39.03
C THR A 822 -23.29 -25.37 39.70
N ILE A 823 -24.60 -25.49 39.54
CA ILE A 823 -25.55 -24.52 40.12
C ILE A 823 -25.47 -24.60 41.65
N ARG A 824 -25.13 -23.48 42.28
CA ARG A 824 -25.05 -23.40 43.74
C ARG A 824 -26.43 -23.19 44.35
N PRO A 825 -26.77 -23.84 45.47
CA PRO A 825 -28.05 -23.64 46.15
C PRO A 825 -28.27 -22.15 46.44
N ARG A 826 -29.46 -21.63 46.09
CA ARG A 826 -29.90 -20.27 46.40
C ARG A 826 -30.89 -20.35 47.56
N GLY A 827 -30.76 -19.45 48.54
CA GLY A 827 -31.82 -19.22 49.52
C GLY A 827 -32.83 -18.25 48.91
N GLU A 828 -34.13 -18.57 49.00
CA GLU A 828 -35.21 -17.68 48.56
C GLU A 828 -35.57 -16.63 49.62
N ASP A 829 -35.12 -16.83 50.87
CA ASP A 829 -35.27 -15.95 52.01
C ASP A 829 -33.95 -15.77 52.78
N ALA A 830 -33.97 -14.90 53.79
CA ALA A 830 -32.80 -14.61 54.62
C ALA A 830 -32.33 -15.84 55.45
N ASP A 831 -33.24 -16.77 55.74
CA ASP A 831 -32.95 -17.98 56.51
C ASP A 831 -32.14 -19.01 55.68
N GLY A 832 -32.27 -18.97 54.35
CA GLY A 832 -31.49 -19.79 53.41
C GLY A 832 -30.11 -19.25 53.03
N LEU A 833 -29.67 -18.11 53.57
CA LEU A 833 -28.36 -17.52 53.26
C LEU A 833 -27.24 -18.11 54.13
N PRO A 834 -26.04 -18.35 53.57
CA PRO A 834 -24.89 -18.80 54.35
C PRO A 834 -24.44 -17.73 55.35
N PRO A 835 -23.84 -18.12 56.49
CA PRO A 835 -23.38 -17.19 57.53
C PRO A 835 -22.22 -16.29 57.06
N LEU A 836 -21.52 -16.67 55.99
CA LEU A 836 -20.50 -15.87 55.34
C LEU A 836 -20.90 -15.62 53.87
N PRO A 837 -20.66 -14.40 53.35
CA PRO A 837 -20.89 -14.11 51.93
C PRO A 837 -19.99 -15.01 51.08
N ARG A 838 -20.55 -15.55 50.00
CA ARG A 838 -19.78 -16.35 49.04
C ARG A 838 -18.86 -15.43 48.23
N ALA A 839 -17.64 -15.88 47.98
CA ALA A 839 -16.69 -15.20 47.11
C ALA A 839 -17.05 -15.43 45.63
N ALA A 840 -18.20 -14.94 45.18
CA ALA A 840 -18.78 -15.24 43.87
C ALA A 840 -17.84 -14.91 42.68
N ALA A 841 -16.99 -13.88 42.83
CA ALA A 841 -15.99 -13.53 41.82
C ALA A 841 -14.84 -14.54 41.74
N GLU A 842 -14.32 -15.01 42.88
CA GLU A 842 -13.29 -16.04 42.95
C GLU A 842 -13.83 -17.39 42.49
N ASP A 843 -15.08 -17.69 42.85
CA ASP A 843 -15.81 -18.87 42.41
C ASP A 843 -15.96 -18.90 40.87
N LEU A 844 -16.40 -17.79 40.27
CA LEU A 844 -16.55 -17.68 38.82
C LEU A 844 -15.19 -17.75 38.11
N TRP A 845 -14.17 -17.07 38.64
CA TRP A 845 -12.83 -17.14 38.09
C TRP A 845 -12.26 -18.56 38.13
N THR A 846 -12.43 -19.27 39.26
CA THR A 846 -11.98 -20.65 39.42
C THR A 846 -12.66 -21.56 38.40
N ASP A 847 -13.98 -21.43 38.24
CA ASP A 847 -14.74 -22.22 37.26
C ASP A 847 -14.27 -21.94 35.84
N TRP A 848 -14.03 -20.67 35.52
CA TRP A 848 -13.65 -20.25 34.18
C TRP A 848 -12.22 -20.65 33.81
N VAL A 849 -11.26 -20.56 34.72
CA VAL A 849 -9.86 -20.96 34.49
C VAL A 849 -9.72 -22.48 34.33
N PHE A 850 -10.39 -23.27 35.18
CA PHE A 850 -10.41 -24.73 35.01
C PHE A 850 -11.15 -25.16 33.74
N ALA A 851 -12.21 -24.45 33.37
CA ALA A 851 -12.88 -24.65 32.09
C ALA A 851 -11.97 -24.28 30.91
N LEU A 852 -11.20 -23.19 31.00
CA LEU A 852 -10.27 -22.77 29.95
C LEU A 852 -9.18 -23.82 29.72
N ASP A 853 -8.53 -24.30 30.78
CA ASP A 853 -7.48 -25.32 30.67
C ASP A 853 -8.02 -26.60 30.00
N ALA A 854 -9.18 -27.07 30.45
CA ALA A 854 -9.83 -28.24 29.84
C ALA A 854 -10.26 -27.98 28.39
N MET A 855 -10.79 -26.78 28.09
CA MET A 855 -11.20 -26.39 26.74
C MET A 855 -10.01 -26.41 25.78
N VAL A 856 -8.86 -25.90 26.19
CA VAL A 856 -7.64 -25.85 25.38
C VAL A 856 -7.10 -27.26 25.12
N VAL A 857 -7.12 -28.14 26.11
CA VAL A 857 -6.76 -29.56 25.93
C VAL A 857 -7.73 -30.26 24.98
N GLU A 858 -9.04 -30.05 25.16
CA GLU A 858 -10.05 -30.62 24.26
C GLU A 858 -9.92 -30.06 22.84
N ASN A 859 -9.59 -28.77 22.67
CA ASN A 859 -9.30 -28.17 21.36
C ASN A 859 -8.03 -28.77 20.76
N ALA A 860 -7.00 -29.07 21.55
CA ALA A 860 -5.78 -29.73 21.09
C ALA A 860 -6.03 -31.19 20.65
N GLN A 861 -7.02 -31.87 21.24
CA GLN A 861 -7.43 -33.23 20.90
C GLN A 861 -8.47 -33.27 19.77
N ASP A 862 -9.21 -32.19 19.58
CA ASP A 862 -10.07 -31.95 18.43
C ASP A 862 -9.18 -31.73 17.19
N GLY A 863 -8.79 -32.84 16.57
CA GLY A 863 -8.26 -32.88 15.21
C GLY A 863 -9.41 -32.61 14.22
N GLY A 864 -10.03 -31.44 14.36
CA GLY A 864 -11.34 -30.98 13.87
C GLY A 864 -12.01 -31.79 12.76
N SER A 865 -13.32 -31.89 12.88
CA SER A 865 -14.34 -32.49 11.99
C SER A 865 -14.36 -32.10 10.49
N GLY A 866 -13.21 -31.83 9.88
CA GLY A 866 -12.95 -32.06 8.46
C GLY A 866 -11.62 -32.79 8.38
N ALA A 867 -11.59 -34.00 7.83
CA ALA A 867 -10.36 -34.77 7.65
C ALA A 867 -9.25 -33.83 7.17
N VAL A 868 -8.24 -33.55 8.01
CA VAL A 868 -7.12 -32.68 7.63
C VAL A 868 -6.64 -33.20 6.30
N ASN A 869 -6.84 -32.41 5.26
CA ASN A 869 -6.44 -32.80 3.93
C ASN A 869 -4.91 -32.79 3.96
N VAL A 870 -4.31 -33.96 4.20
CA VAL A 870 -2.87 -34.11 4.43
C VAL A 870 -2.06 -33.49 3.29
N ALA A 871 -2.57 -33.58 2.06
CA ALA A 871 -1.96 -32.94 0.91
C ALA A 871 -2.02 -31.40 0.99
N GLN A 872 -3.15 -30.81 1.38
CA GLN A 872 -3.28 -29.36 1.56
C GLN A 872 -2.49 -28.86 2.78
N ASN A 873 -2.42 -29.62 3.86
CA ASN A 873 -1.61 -29.28 5.04
C ASN A 873 -0.12 -29.31 4.70
N MET A 874 0.38 -30.37 4.04
CA MET A 874 1.76 -30.43 3.56
C MET A 874 2.07 -29.30 2.57
N ARG A 875 1.13 -28.96 1.68
CA ARG A 875 1.26 -27.83 0.77
C ARG A 875 1.41 -26.51 1.53
N LEU A 876 0.59 -26.26 2.55
CA LEU A 876 0.71 -25.08 3.40
C LEU A 876 2.04 -25.05 4.17
N GLY A 877 2.50 -26.19 4.68
CA GLY A 877 3.81 -26.33 5.33
C GLY A 877 4.96 -25.98 4.39
N GLY A 878 4.90 -26.44 3.14
CA GLY A 878 5.88 -26.08 2.10
C GLY A 878 5.87 -24.59 1.75
N ILE A 879 4.67 -23.97 1.70
CA ILE A 879 4.53 -22.52 1.48
C ILE A 879 5.15 -21.73 2.64
N LEU A 880 4.87 -22.13 3.89
CA LEU A 880 5.46 -21.51 5.09
C LEU A 880 6.99 -21.62 5.07
N ALA A 881 7.54 -22.81 4.82
CA ALA A 881 8.98 -23.05 4.74
C ALA A 881 9.66 -22.20 3.66
N ALA A 882 9.07 -22.11 2.46
CA ALA A 882 9.59 -21.30 1.37
C ALA A 882 9.57 -19.80 1.69
N MET A 883 8.53 -19.35 2.41
CA MET A 883 8.34 -17.96 2.81
C MET A 883 9.29 -17.54 3.94
N THR A 884 9.41 -18.32 5.01
CA THR A 884 10.29 -18.02 6.16
C THR A 884 11.76 -18.37 5.88
N GLY A 885 12.03 -19.25 4.93
CA GLY A 885 13.39 -19.74 4.66
C GLY A 885 13.79 -20.91 5.56
N GLU A 886 12.88 -21.43 6.38
CA GLU A 886 13.05 -22.64 7.19
C GLU A 886 12.78 -23.88 6.33
N GLY A 887 13.72 -24.22 5.44
CA GLY A 887 13.57 -25.40 4.57
C GLY A 887 14.39 -25.28 3.30
N GLY A 888 15.72 -25.36 3.43
CA GLY A 888 16.61 -25.13 2.31
C GLY A 888 18.08 -25.49 2.55
N HIS A 889 18.33 -26.66 3.13
CA HIS A 889 19.56 -27.42 2.84
C HIS A 889 19.16 -28.90 2.76
N PRO A 890 19.20 -29.54 1.57
CA PRO A 890 19.60 -30.93 1.54
C PRO A 890 21.06 -31.08 1.95
#